data_AF-A0A8X6G9J8-F1
#
_entry.id   AF-A0A8X6G9J8-F1
#
_cell.length_a   1.000
_cell.length_b   1.000
_cell.length_c   1.000
_cell.angle_alpha   90.00
_cell.angle_beta   90.00
_cell.angle_gamma   90.00
#
_symmetry.space_group_name_H-M   'P 1'
#
loop_
_entity.id
_entity.type
_entity.pdbx_description
1 polymer ?
#
loop_
_entity_poly.entity_id
_entity_poly.type
_entity_poly.pdbx_seq_one_letter_code
_entity_poly.pdbx_strand_id
1 'polypeptide(L)'
;MYVVPPVLQDLSLWASGRSTKIWEVSTPPKNSISWSIVLPYVITSQNPEWHKTLLGDEKEIAELMEKKKLGTNTLNFKSIKNQIKKFNPFKNQHSFFYNKDVIKIVRMFDLKLNRYANFLKKNSRDWSDNLKLTATAKMLNCYVEVYEIDSSGNKVNVATYSPVQPVDSKEKIILFQHTMVPKKLKSKTFSTQDEKITNMFALGMSLEHVVPLRRDALGHILKRAKLDSRCIHDIQHSFNYSDNFLVFLLTKNSLHEIVPLLFVSPYIAWKLEAAGFNTDPCSLGPEILSAFYYCLYSDSTLNLHVLYNYASNNFENSDKTTRNPDKETKRALKKIEDTLQKDRLKSNDFSIATNRRNIAFKTFEEISCFNEYQRFIVNEVINLRENSSLETQHNTRKEQFTKKIIMHILDMYFKYFNYPKEASSEDKYGKFENFIKFSEYYENLDNYTCLLFFDHCLFLPKSTENLTNAVHNLFLTVFAYNLFPKCLHGVHCLKCNFSGDLYTLRFIPFSFRSNFFESGRALFTELKNSPENVPKSKSKKPIQNQDSHDPGSIVNKITNSLKYIPEIKNHFLIDRLRRYLEFSINVPLNEDEMNGVLTIERALQVIGETLNTTESSCIIGHLLCSCFPKDVLPDFFKIRNHCLSKYRARAMNGKFMLEKDIFRFDKLQSVMKQVYNIIQPVYLSQLFRIQDFMVKKGLYESEGVHFVLSDNMKKEHNGITRLIDENFKKYKSKYKLLSNNLLNYVENDKRKEKNSKIGQLTTLKFLFTFFGNYCDERSKNERSSTLNDLDELKKVFESKTTVDKTEIDITAHEKQCMIKIISSLRTITVTLFADVDKEPNKISDFRDITAFLKDSTNFSWFTDEEIALISKKVSNYLLKSSTAKKDLEKGLKDNSLKLAKAKELVEVLVTTEKNKNSILENFPHNALKALGKVPSNEQIENDLNELIKFSEKEEGNNLLLKIDFSSDLKEKMLQFLNRKLELLLNRINHIRAILIDGDEEISQLWNWGKSEGIKAHVRYLMAQRYWKERDVRASLEMLLFDCMNILKTRKSLSHLWIKANNLFTGASLRDVLSHGNTILETVGSFLDKDDLPSHFIEKMLELIEDSEALQCFSNLWQKNPLTDFNQFVSILTEDVSKDHSLHNIQKWMEKRSEAEGWQDYLLLLPLKKVNT
;
A
#
# COMPACT_ATOMS: atom_id res chain seq x y z
N MET A 1 -20.39 -18.15 1.09
CA MET A 1 -20.70 -18.37 2.51
C MET A 1 -20.74 -16.98 3.11
N TYR A 2 -21.87 -16.29 2.99
CA TYR A 2 -22.03 -14.95 3.56
C TYR A 2 -22.74 -15.12 4.90
N VAL A 3 -22.00 -14.91 5.98
CA VAL A 3 -22.55 -14.74 7.32
C VAL A 3 -22.70 -13.22 7.46
N VAL A 4 -23.94 -12.76 7.62
CA VAL A 4 -24.28 -11.32 7.68
C VAL A 4 -23.91 -10.80 9.07
N PRO A 5 -23.43 -9.54 9.21
CA PRO A 5 -23.19 -8.91 10.50
C PRO A 5 -24.37 -9.08 11.46
N PRO A 6 -24.13 -9.16 12.78
CA PRO A 6 -25.21 -9.21 13.76
C PRO A 6 -26.18 -8.05 13.59
N VAL A 7 -27.49 -8.31 13.70
CA VAL A 7 -28.55 -7.30 13.52
C VAL A 7 -29.41 -7.23 14.77
N LEU A 8 -29.76 -6.02 15.22
CA LEU A 8 -30.71 -5.83 16.32
C LEU A 8 -32.15 -5.96 15.80
N GLN A 9 -32.88 -6.96 16.30
CA GLN A 9 -34.28 -7.21 16.00
C GLN A 9 -35.18 -6.74 17.15
N ASP A 10 -36.26 -6.05 16.81
CA ASP A 10 -37.34 -5.73 17.74
C ASP A 10 -38.46 -6.76 17.59
N LEU A 11 -38.66 -7.59 18.61
CA LEU A 11 -39.64 -8.69 18.59
C LEU A 11 -41.08 -8.21 18.65
N SER A 12 -41.33 -6.95 19.04
CA SER A 12 -42.68 -6.35 19.04
C SER A 12 -43.27 -6.20 17.64
N LEU A 13 -42.41 -6.20 16.61
CA LEU A 13 -42.79 -6.12 15.22
C LEU A 13 -43.36 -7.44 14.67
N TRP A 14 -43.32 -8.52 15.45
CA TRP A 14 -44.08 -9.74 15.20
C TRP A 14 -45.32 -9.75 16.10
N ALA A 15 -46.40 -10.42 15.69
CA ALA A 15 -47.70 -10.49 16.38
C ALA A 15 -47.67 -11.23 17.75
N SER A 16 -46.60 -11.10 18.53
CA SER A 16 -46.34 -11.75 19.82
C SER A 16 -46.55 -10.84 21.04
N GLY A 17 -46.74 -9.52 20.84
CA GLY A 17 -47.06 -8.56 21.91
C GLY A 17 -45.94 -8.28 22.93
N ARG A 18 -44.73 -8.82 22.77
CA ARG A 18 -43.60 -8.65 23.71
C ARG A 18 -42.63 -7.58 23.21
N SER A 19 -42.43 -6.50 23.97
CA SER A 19 -41.41 -5.49 23.68
C SER A 19 -40.03 -5.96 24.17
N THR A 20 -39.33 -6.76 23.39
CA THR A 20 -37.97 -7.18 23.71
C THR A 20 -37.08 -7.06 22.47
N LYS A 21 -35.94 -6.38 22.62
CA LYS A 21 -34.91 -6.28 21.57
C LYS A 21 -33.90 -7.41 21.72
N ILE A 22 -33.61 -8.12 20.63
CA ILE A 22 -32.72 -9.27 20.59
C ILE A 22 -31.76 -9.13 19.42
N TRP A 23 -30.49 -9.48 19.64
CA TRP A 23 -29.52 -9.53 18.55
C TRP A 23 -29.62 -10.85 17.80
N GLU A 24 -29.90 -10.76 16.51
CA GLU A 24 -29.80 -11.86 15.57
C GLU A 24 -28.35 -12.03 15.13
N VAL A 25 -27.82 -13.24 15.32
CA VAL A 25 -26.48 -13.63 14.88
C VAL A 25 -26.61 -14.72 13.82
N SER A 26 -26.21 -14.39 12.60
CA SER A 26 -26.29 -15.32 11.48
C SER A 26 -25.36 -16.52 11.66
N THR A 27 -25.77 -17.67 11.13
CA THR A 27 -25.00 -18.92 11.19
C THR A 27 -24.67 -19.43 9.78
N PRO A 28 -23.71 -20.36 9.62
CA PRO A 28 -23.40 -20.96 8.33
C PRO A 28 -24.64 -21.58 7.67
N PRO A 29 -24.88 -21.36 6.36
CA PRO A 29 -26.05 -21.94 5.68
C PRO A 29 -26.14 -23.46 5.78
N LYS A 30 -24.97 -24.13 5.78
CA LYS A 30 -24.88 -25.59 5.98
C LYS A 30 -25.04 -25.91 7.46
N ASN A 31 -26.02 -26.74 7.78
CA ASN A 31 -26.40 -27.11 9.15
C ASN A 31 -26.81 -25.90 10.01
N SER A 32 -27.40 -24.87 9.39
CA SER A 32 -27.79 -23.61 10.05
C SER A 32 -28.68 -23.85 11.28
N ILE A 33 -29.65 -24.75 11.19
CA ILE A 33 -30.52 -25.13 12.33
C ILE A 33 -29.71 -25.69 13.50
N SER A 34 -28.77 -26.61 13.23
CA SER A 34 -27.95 -27.27 14.23
C SER A 34 -26.99 -26.27 14.90
N TRP A 35 -26.37 -25.38 14.12
CA TRP A 35 -25.57 -24.27 14.66
C TRP A 35 -26.39 -23.35 15.56
N SER A 36 -27.57 -22.96 15.11
CA SER A 36 -28.43 -22.02 15.80
C SER A 36 -29.03 -22.59 17.09
N ILE A 37 -28.99 -23.92 17.29
CA ILE A 37 -29.41 -24.58 18.52
C ILE A 37 -28.24 -24.84 19.47
N VAL A 38 -27.16 -25.46 18.97
CA VAL A 38 -26.02 -25.90 19.79
C VAL A 38 -25.39 -24.72 20.52
N LEU A 39 -25.22 -23.59 19.84
CA LEU A 39 -24.55 -22.43 20.42
C LEU A 39 -25.33 -21.80 21.58
N PRO A 40 -26.58 -21.33 21.41
CA PRO A 40 -27.31 -20.73 22.51
C PRO A 40 -27.50 -21.72 23.66
N TYR A 41 -27.76 -23.02 23.37
CA TYR A 41 -27.88 -24.04 24.41
C TYR A 41 -26.61 -24.15 25.28
N VAL A 42 -25.43 -24.25 24.68
CA VAL A 42 -24.18 -24.41 25.44
C VAL A 42 -23.78 -23.11 26.17
N ILE A 43 -24.11 -21.95 25.59
CA ILE A 43 -23.88 -20.64 26.20
C ILE A 43 -24.72 -20.50 27.47
N THR A 44 -26.02 -20.82 27.40
CA THR A 44 -26.96 -20.67 28.54
C THR A 44 -26.86 -21.80 29.55
N SER A 45 -26.44 -23.01 29.14
CA SER A 45 -26.43 -24.19 29.99
C SER A 45 -25.49 -24.05 31.20
N GLN A 46 -26.08 -24.11 32.38
CA GLN A 46 -25.36 -24.20 33.65
C GLN A 46 -24.89 -25.64 33.96
N ASN A 47 -25.39 -26.64 33.24
CA ASN A 47 -25.06 -28.05 33.47
C ASN A 47 -23.58 -28.36 33.14
N PRO A 48 -22.78 -28.92 34.07
CA PRO A 48 -21.42 -29.36 33.80
C PRO A 48 -21.36 -30.50 32.76
N GLU A 49 -22.40 -31.33 32.67
CA GLU A 49 -22.53 -32.45 31.73
C GLU A 49 -23.40 -32.11 30.51
N TRP A 50 -23.41 -30.85 30.07
CA TRP A 50 -24.14 -30.37 28.87
C TRP A 50 -24.01 -31.28 27.63
N HIS A 51 -22.84 -31.91 27.46
CA HIS A 51 -22.53 -32.77 26.33
C HIS A 51 -23.36 -34.06 26.36
N LYS A 52 -23.71 -34.59 27.55
CA LYS A 52 -24.56 -35.78 27.67
C LYS A 52 -25.98 -35.49 27.22
N THR A 53 -26.51 -34.33 27.57
CA THR A 53 -27.84 -33.90 27.10
C THR A 53 -27.84 -33.62 25.60
N LEU A 54 -26.78 -32.97 25.08
CA LEU A 54 -26.69 -32.61 23.67
C LEU A 54 -26.43 -33.83 22.75
N LEU A 55 -25.54 -34.74 23.16
CA LEU A 55 -24.97 -35.79 22.29
C LEU A 55 -25.23 -37.22 22.78
N GLY A 56 -25.55 -37.44 24.06
CA GLY A 56 -25.74 -38.77 24.64
C GLY A 56 -24.64 -39.22 25.58
N ASP A 57 -24.73 -40.45 26.06
CA ASP A 57 -23.68 -41.09 26.84
C ASP A 57 -22.41 -41.35 26.00
N GLU A 58 -21.33 -41.82 26.65
CA GLU A 58 -20.05 -42.06 25.98
C GLU A 58 -20.17 -43.08 24.83
N LYS A 59 -21.08 -44.06 24.98
CA LYS A 59 -21.34 -45.07 23.95
C LYS A 59 -22.01 -44.44 22.73
N GLU A 60 -23.04 -43.63 22.93
CA GLU A 60 -23.73 -42.90 21.85
C GLU A 60 -22.77 -41.92 21.15
N ILE A 61 -21.91 -41.23 21.90
CA ILE A 61 -20.88 -40.33 21.35
C ILE A 61 -19.90 -41.10 20.45
N ALA A 62 -19.40 -42.25 20.91
CA ALA A 62 -18.51 -43.10 20.11
C ALA A 62 -19.18 -43.54 18.80
N GLU A 63 -20.44 -43.99 18.85
CA GLU A 63 -21.22 -44.35 17.66
C GLU A 63 -21.44 -43.16 16.71
N LEU A 64 -21.67 -41.95 17.23
CA LEU A 64 -21.84 -40.74 16.42
C LEU A 64 -20.52 -40.35 15.72
N MET A 65 -19.38 -40.47 16.41
CA MET A 65 -18.06 -40.20 15.84
C MET A 65 -17.73 -41.17 14.70
N GLU A 66 -17.96 -42.48 14.91
CA GLU A 66 -17.73 -43.52 13.91
C GLU A 66 -18.58 -43.29 12.65
N LYS A 67 -19.90 -43.08 12.80
CA LYS A 67 -20.80 -42.89 11.64
C LYS A 67 -20.52 -41.62 10.84
N LYS A 68 -19.93 -40.59 11.45
CA LYS A 68 -19.51 -39.37 10.72
C LYS A 68 -18.07 -39.43 10.24
N LYS A 69 -17.35 -40.54 10.45
CA LYS A 69 -15.93 -40.71 10.14
C LYS A 69 -15.09 -39.57 10.73
N LEU A 70 -15.43 -39.13 11.93
CA LEU A 70 -14.67 -38.10 12.65
C LEU A 70 -13.54 -38.85 13.37
N GLY A 71 -12.27 -38.45 13.14
CA GLY A 71 -11.11 -39.18 13.66
C GLY A 71 -11.14 -39.45 15.17
N THR A 72 -10.41 -40.48 15.62
CA THR A 72 -10.44 -41.10 16.97
C THR A 72 -9.94 -40.22 18.13
N ASN A 73 -9.63 -38.95 17.90
CA ASN A 73 -9.13 -38.07 18.96
C ASN A 73 -10.25 -37.76 19.97
N THR A 74 -9.98 -38.00 21.26
CA THR A 74 -10.89 -37.68 22.37
C THR A 74 -11.18 -36.18 22.43
N LEU A 75 -12.47 -35.81 22.36
CA LEU A 75 -12.91 -34.42 22.46
C LEU A 75 -12.82 -33.93 23.91
N ASN A 76 -12.17 -32.79 24.13
CA ASN A 76 -12.16 -32.13 25.43
C ASN A 76 -13.40 -31.23 25.59
N PHE A 77 -14.51 -31.77 26.11
CA PHE A 77 -15.77 -31.04 26.26
C PHE A 77 -15.67 -29.80 27.17
N LYS A 78 -14.78 -29.79 28.17
CA LYS A 78 -14.54 -28.62 29.02
C LYS A 78 -13.90 -27.48 28.22
N SER A 79 -12.87 -27.81 27.42
CA SER A 79 -12.24 -26.85 26.52
C SER A 79 -13.23 -26.31 25.48
N ILE A 80 -14.03 -27.18 24.86
CA ILE A 80 -15.04 -26.79 23.86
C ILE A 80 -16.13 -25.89 24.48
N LYS A 81 -16.61 -26.21 25.69
CA LYS A 81 -17.58 -25.34 26.40
C LYS A 81 -17.00 -23.95 26.65
N ASN A 82 -15.73 -23.88 27.09
CA ASN A 82 -15.05 -22.60 27.29
C ASN A 82 -14.86 -21.82 25.98
N GLN A 83 -14.56 -22.51 24.87
CA GLN A 83 -14.47 -21.89 23.56
C GLN A 83 -15.83 -21.33 23.09
N ILE A 84 -16.91 -22.11 23.21
CA ILE A 84 -18.27 -21.66 22.88
C ILE A 84 -18.69 -20.48 23.78
N LYS A 85 -18.39 -20.51 25.08
CA LYS A 85 -18.70 -19.39 25.99
C LYS A 85 -17.89 -18.11 25.73
N LYS A 86 -16.70 -18.24 25.12
CA LYS A 86 -15.87 -17.11 24.67
C LYS A 86 -16.22 -16.65 23.26
N PHE A 87 -17.23 -17.24 22.62
CA PHE A 87 -17.68 -16.81 21.30
C PHE A 87 -18.18 -15.36 21.37
N ASN A 88 -17.46 -14.47 20.67
CA ASN A 88 -17.86 -13.07 20.52
C ASN A 88 -18.19 -12.80 19.04
N PRO A 89 -19.47 -12.84 18.64
CA PRO A 89 -19.88 -12.62 17.25
C PRO A 89 -19.61 -11.18 16.78
N PHE A 90 -19.46 -10.22 17.68
CA PHE A 90 -19.17 -8.82 17.35
C PHE A 90 -17.67 -8.56 17.16
N LYS A 91 -16.81 -9.50 17.55
CA LYS A 91 -15.35 -9.39 17.39
C LYS A 91 -14.86 -10.10 16.14
N ASN A 92 -15.19 -11.40 16.00
CA ASN A 92 -14.78 -12.24 14.86
C ASN A 92 -15.81 -13.36 14.62
N GLN A 93 -16.95 -13.06 14.00
CA GLN A 93 -18.03 -14.04 13.78
C GLN A 93 -17.59 -15.23 12.91
N HIS A 94 -16.80 -14.97 11.86
CA HIS A 94 -16.39 -15.99 10.90
C HIS A 94 -15.40 -17.01 11.50
N SER A 95 -14.48 -16.55 12.36
CA SER A 95 -13.43 -17.36 13.00
C SER A 95 -13.97 -18.64 13.63
N PHE A 96 -15.07 -18.48 14.36
CA PHE A 96 -15.57 -19.47 15.28
C PHE A 96 -16.19 -20.64 14.55
N PHE A 97 -16.82 -20.39 13.39
CA PHE A 97 -17.45 -21.41 12.57
C PHE A 97 -16.45 -22.33 11.85
N TYR A 98 -15.16 -22.03 11.89
CA TYR A 98 -14.08 -22.88 11.37
C TYR A 98 -13.41 -23.74 12.44
N ASN A 99 -13.82 -23.63 13.71
CA ASN A 99 -13.28 -24.45 14.79
C ASN A 99 -13.61 -25.94 14.58
N LYS A 100 -12.58 -26.76 14.36
CA LYS A 100 -12.72 -28.20 14.04
C LYS A 100 -13.49 -28.97 15.11
N ASP A 101 -13.28 -28.67 16.38
CA ASP A 101 -13.93 -29.40 17.47
C ASP A 101 -15.39 -29.00 17.62
N VAL A 102 -15.71 -27.71 17.49
CA VAL A 102 -17.11 -27.25 17.48
C VAL A 102 -17.86 -27.81 16.25
N ILE A 103 -17.23 -27.84 15.07
CA ILE A 103 -17.80 -28.46 13.87
C ILE A 103 -18.14 -29.94 14.11
N LYS A 104 -17.26 -30.69 14.79
CA LYS A 104 -17.53 -32.10 15.14
C LYS A 104 -18.78 -32.21 16.02
N ILE A 105 -18.89 -31.39 17.06
CA ILE A 105 -20.07 -31.35 17.94
C ILE A 105 -21.35 -31.07 17.13
N VAL A 106 -21.34 -30.05 16.27
CA VAL A 106 -22.51 -29.69 15.45
C VAL A 106 -22.89 -30.80 14.48
N ARG A 107 -21.92 -31.51 13.89
CA ARG A 107 -22.17 -32.65 12.99
C ARG A 107 -22.74 -33.87 13.73
N MET A 108 -22.26 -34.13 14.94
CA MET A 108 -22.78 -35.22 15.78
C MET A 108 -24.19 -34.90 16.26
N PHE A 109 -24.42 -33.67 16.73
CA PHE A 109 -25.74 -33.18 17.11
C PHE A 109 -26.72 -33.26 15.94
N ASP A 110 -26.33 -32.78 14.76
CA ASP A 110 -27.16 -32.87 13.55
C ASP A 110 -27.56 -34.33 13.23
N LEU A 111 -26.64 -35.28 13.38
CA LEU A 111 -26.95 -36.70 13.18
C LEU A 111 -27.95 -37.22 14.21
N LYS A 112 -27.72 -36.91 15.50
CA LYS A 112 -28.62 -37.32 16.59
C LYS A 112 -30.01 -36.70 16.43
N LEU A 113 -30.06 -35.41 16.13
CA LEU A 113 -31.29 -34.67 15.85
C LEU A 113 -32.08 -35.29 14.69
N ASN A 114 -31.42 -35.64 13.59
CA ASN A 114 -32.06 -36.32 12.47
C ASN A 114 -32.58 -37.73 12.86
N ARG A 115 -31.84 -38.50 13.67
CA ARG A 115 -32.32 -39.80 14.18
C ARG A 115 -33.57 -39.64 15.05
N TYR A 116 -33.58 -38.67 15.96
CA TYR A 116 -34.70 -38.42 16.85
C TYR A 116 -35.93 -37.87 16.09
N ALA A 117 -35.72 -36.95 15.14
CA ALA A 117 -36.77 -36.48 14.25
C ALA A 117 -37.38 -37.63 13.43
N ASN A 118 -36.56 -38.59 12.95
CA ASN A 118 -37.04 -39.79 12.26
C ASN A 118 -37.89 -40.69 13.16
N PHE A 119 -37.51 -40.81 14.44
CA PHE A 119 -38.29 -41.55 15.42
C PHE A 119 -39.67 -40.90 15.61
N LEU A 120 -39.72 -39.57 15.77
CA LEU A 120 -40.98 -38.83 15.87
C LEU A 120 -41.82 -38.88 14.58
N LYS A 121 -41.17 -38.94 13.41
CA LYS A 121 -41.82 -39.03 12.09
C LYS A 121 -42.67 -40.29 11.92
N LYS A 122 -42.43 -41.37 12.67
CA LYS A 122 -43.30 -42.56 12.62
C LYS A 122 -44.79 -42.24 12.88
N ASN A 123 -45.11 -41.04 13.38
CA ASN A 123 -46.45 -40.52 13.61
C ASN A 123 -46.90 -39.34 12.68
N SER A 124 -46.15 -38.93 11.64
CA SER A 124 -46.55 -37.87 10.69
C SER A 124 -45.93 -38.01 9.29
N ARG A 125 -46.66 -37.66 8.22
CA ARG A 125 -46.23 -37.92 6.81
C ARG A 125 -45.23 -36.91 6.20
N ASP A 126 -45.04 -35.71 6.74
CA ASP A 126 -44.16 -34.70 6.13
C ASP A 126 -42.76 -34.60 6.77
N TRP A 127 -41.73 -34.42 5.93
CA TRP A 127 -40.37 -34.09 6.37
C TRP A 127 -40.18 -32.57 6.35
N SER A 128 -40.23 -31.90 7.51
CA SER A 128 -40.09 -30.45 7.61
C SER A 128 -39.17 -30.03 8.75
N ASP A 129 -38.62 -28.81 8.68
CA ASP A 129 -37.79 -28.22 9.75
C ASP A 129 -38.56 -28.17 11.09
N ASN A 130 -39.89 -28.08 11.05
CA ASN A 130 -40.77 -28.17 12.22
C ASN A 130 -40.59 -29.45 13.03
N LEU A 131 -40.34 -30.60 12.37
CA LEU A 131 -40.05 -31.86 13.07
C LEU A 131 -38.71 -31.80 13.81
N LYS A 132 -37.70 -31.16 13.22
CA LYS A 132 -36.39 -30.97 13.87
C LYS A 132 -36.49 -30.02 15.06
N LEU A 133 -37.27 -28.95 14.94
CA LEU A 133 -37.50 -28.00 16.04
C LEU A 133 -38.28 -28.66 17.19
N THR A 134 -39.30 -29.47 16.87
CA THR A 134 -40.02 -30.29 17.86
C THR A 134 -39.12 -31.32 18.52
N ALA A 135 -38.30 -32.03 17.74
CA ALA A 135 -37.29 -32.96 18.24
C ALA A 135 -36.32 -32.27 19.20
N THR A 136 -35.88 -31.07 18.86
CA THR A 136 -34.96 -30.26 19.67
C THR A 136 -35.58 -29.90 21.01
N ALA A 137 -36.78 -29.32 21.02
CA ALA A 137 -37.47 -28.91 22.24
C ALA A 137 -37.67 -30.09 23.21
N LYS A 138 -38.00 -31.26 22.68
CA LYS A 138 -38.16 -32.50 23.45
C LYS A 138 -36.83 -33.09 23.93
N MET A 139 -35.80 -33.12 23.07
CA MET A 139 -34.51 -33.76 23.35
C MET A 139 -33.68 -32.94 24.34
N LEU A 140 -33.70 -31.62 24.23
CA LEU A 140 -32.96 -30.71 25.11
C LEU A 140 -33.77 -30.24 26.31
N ASN A 141 -35.06 -30.61 26.37
CA ASN A 141 -36.01 -30.21 27.41
C ASN A 141 -36.09 -28.68 27.60
N CYS A 142 -36.22 -27.93 26.50
CA CYS A 142 -36.24 -26.47 26.49
C CYS A 142 -37.30 -25.91 25.53
N TYR A 143 -37.71 -24.65 25.73
CA TYR A 143 -38.57 -23.96 24.77
C TYR A 143 -37.75 -23.44 23.58
N VAL A 144 -38.27 -23.62 22.37
CA VAL A 144 -37.68 -23.05 21.14
C VAL A 144 -38.70 -22.11 20.51
N GLU A 145 -38.40 -20.82 20.49
CA GLU A 145 -39.19 -19.81 19.78
C GLU A 145 -38.52 -19.46 18.44
N VAL A 146 -39.28 -19.52 17.35
CA VAL A 146 -38.79 -19.28 15.99
C VAL A 146 -39.55 -18.10 15.38
N TYR A 147 -38.81 -17.08 14.98
CA TYR A 147 -39.32 -15.88 14.33
C TYR A 147 -39.08 -15.99 12.82
N GLU A 148 -40.16 -16.04 12.04
CA GLU A 148 -40.09 -16.27 10.59
C GLU A 148 -40.01 -14.95 9.82
N ILE A 149 -39.12 -14.94 8.82
CA ILE A 149 -38.87 -13.86 7.88
C ILE A 149 -38.96 -14.43 6.46
N ASP A 150 -39.82 -13.84 5.63
CA ASP A 150 -39.98 -14.27 4.23
C ASP A 150 -38.80 -13.83 3.34
N SER A 151 -38.81 -14.27 2.08
CA SER A 151 -37.78 -13.92 1.11
C SER A 151 -37.70 -12.43 0.76
N SER A 152 -38.75 -11.66 1.09
CA SER A 152 -38.85 -10.22 0.90
C SER A 152 -38.40 -9.44 2.14
N GLY A 153 -38.05 -10.13 3.24
CA GLY A 153 -37.66 -9.52 4.51
C GLY A 153 -38.83 -9.15 5.42
N ASN A 154 -40.06 -9.55 5.08
CA ASN A 154 -41.22 -9.29 5.92
C ASN A 154 -41.26 -10.27 7.10
N LYS A 155 -41.70 -9.74 8.24
CA LYS A 155 -41.85 -10.46 9.49
C LYS A 155 -43.19 -11.18 9.48
N VAL A 156 -43.19 -12.51 9.39
CA VAL A 156 -44.40 -13.28 9.04
C VAL A 156 -45.09 -13.86 10.27
N ASN A 157 -44.39 -14.72 11.01
CA ASN A 157 -45.01 -15.56 12.04
C ASN A 157 -44.04 -15.82 13.21
N VAL A 158 -44.59 -16.29 14.32
CA VAL A 158 -43.83 -16.78 15.48
C VAL A 158 -44.32 -18.18 15.85
N ALA A 159 -43.44 -19.17 15.80
CA ALA A 159 -43.71 -20.55 16.20
C ALA A 159 -43.03 -20.87 17.54
N THR A 160 -43.73 -21.53 18.46
CA THR A 160 -43.17 -21.97 19.74
C THR A 160 -43.24 -23.49 19.85
N TYR A 161 -42.11 -24.13 20.08
CA TYR A 161 -41.99 -25.57 20.30
C TYR A 161 -41.67 -25.83 21.77
N SER A 162 -42.44 -26.74 22.39
CA SER A 162 -42.42 -26.98 23.83
C SER A 162 -41.77 -28.32 24.19
N PRO A 163 -41.16 -28.42 25.39
CA PRO A 163 -40.64 -29.68 25.92
C PRO A 163 -41.76 -30.68 26.28
N VAL A 164 -41.39 -31.94 26.59
CA VAL A 164 -42.35 -33.02 26.93
C VAL A 164 -43.02 -32.81 28.29
N GLN A 165 -42.31 -32.20 29.24
CA GLN A 165 -42.83 -31.81 30.55
C GLN A 165 -42.67 -30.30 30.71
N PRO A 166 -43.66 -29.57 31.26
CA PRO A 166 -43.49 -28.18 31.61
C PRO A 166 -42.38 -28.10 32.67
N VAL A 167 -41.25 -27.50 32.29
CA VAL A 167 -40.11 -27.31 33.18
C VAL A 167 -40.27 -25.95 33.83
N ASP A 168 -40.07 -25.83 35.14
CA ASP A 168 -39.93 -24.55 35.84
C ASP A 168 -38.67 -23.77 35.40
N SER A 169 -37.85 -24.34 34.51
CA SER A 169 -36.60 -23.75 34.04
C SER A 169 -36.84 -22.70 32.95
N LYS A 170 -36.17 -21.56 33.11
CA LYS A 170 -36.18 -20.40 32.21
C LYS A 170 -35.40 -20.61 30.90
N GLU A 171 -35.02 -21.84 30.55
CA GLU A 171 -34.14 -22.10 29.40
C GLU A 171 -34.92 -22.04 28.08
N LYS A 172 -34.71 -20.95 27.35
CA LYS A 172 -35.39 -20.62 26.11
C LYS A 172 -34.38 -20.33 25.02
N ILE A 173 -34.53 -20.99 23.87
CA ILE A 173 -33.74 -20.76 22.66
C ILE A 173 -34.58 -19.92 21.69
N ILE A 174 -33.98 -18.87 21.15
CA ILE A 174 -34.63 -17.97 20.18
C ILE A 174 -33.91 -18.12 18.85
N LEU A 175 -34.68 -18.39 17.79
CA LEU A 175 -34.17 -18.58 16.43
C LEU A 175 -34.88 -17.62 15.47
N PHE A 176 -34.17 -17.23 14.42
CA PHE A 176 -34.74 -16.51 13.28
C PHE A 176 -34.67 -17.41 12.04
N GLN A 177 -35.78 -17.56 11.33
CA GLN A 177 -35.87 -18.40 10.13
C GLN A 177 -36.07 -17.51 8.91
N HIS A 178 -35.12 -17.56 7.97
CA HIS A 178 -35.17 -16.86 6.70
C HIS A 178 -35.53 -17.81 5.56
N THR A 179 -36.59 -17.49 4.82
CA THR A 179 -36.99 -18.24 3.63
C THR A 179 -36.18 -17.78 2.43
N MET A 180 -35.32 -18.64 1.87
CA MET A 180 -34.47 -18.28 0.71
C MET A 180 -34.95 -18.93 -0.59
N VAL A 181 -35.01 -18.14 -1.67
CA VAL A 181 -35.16 -18.63 -3.05
C VAL A 181 -33.76 -18.80 -3.67
N PRO A 182 -33.37 -20.00 -4.14
CA PRO A 182 -32.03 -20.21 -4.69
C PRO A 182 -31.80 -19.37 -5.96
N LYS A 183 -30.85 -18.41 -5.92
CA LYS A 183 -30.47 -17.57 -7.08
C LYS A 183 -29.80 -18.31 -8.26
N LYS A 184 -29.53 -19.62 -8.14
CA LYS A 184 -28.85 -20.43 -9.18
C LYS A 184 -29.82 -21.24 -10.03
N LEU A 185 -30.69 -20.60 -10.81
CA LEU A 185 -31.41 -21.25 -11.92
C LEU A 185 -32.08 -20.23 -12.88
N LYS A 186 -31.40 -19.13 -13.20
CA LYS A 186 -31.84 -18.20 -14.27
C LYS A 186 -31.23 -18.49 -15.65
N SER A 187 -30.65 -19.66 -15.87
CA SER A 187 -30.27 -20.09 -17.21
C SER A 187 -30.74 -21.51 -17.47
N LYS A 188 -31.56 -21.64 -18.51
CA LYS A 188 -32.17 -22.85 -19.09
C LYS A 188 -33.53 -23.21 -18.52
N THR A 189 -34.54 -22.84 -19.31
CA THR A 189 -35.87 -23.41 -19.45
C THR A 189 -35.95 -24.87 -18.97
N PHE A 190 -36.51 -25.06 -17.77
CA PHE A 190 -37.20 -26.28 -17.39
C PHE A 190 -38.49 -25.90 -16.66
N SER A 191 -39.52 -26.69 -16.93
CA SER A 191 -40.91 -26.53 -16.53
C SER A 191 -41.12 -26.37 -15.02
N THR A 192 -42.15 -25.61 -14.69
CA THR A 192 -42.83 -25.47 -13.40
C THR A 192 -43.10 -26.82 -12.73
N GLN A 193 -42.25 -27.21 -11.79
CA GLN A 193 -42.57 -27.94 -10.54
C GLN A 193 -41.25 -28.15 -9.75
N ASP A 194 -41.27 -27.79 -8.47
CA ASP A 194 -40.19 -27.92 -7.46
C ASP A 194 -39.04 -26.89 -7.45
N GLU A 195 -39.37 -25.60 -7.32
CA GLU A 195 -38.43 -24.68 -6.66
C GLU A 195 -38.32 -25.06 -5.17
N LYS A 196 -37.26 -25.80 -4.81
CA LYS A 196 -37.02 -26.23 -3.43
C LYS A 196 -36.64 -25.04 -2.56
N ILE A 197 -37.62 -24.44 -1.90
CA ILE A 197 -37.44 -23.40 -0.87
C ILE A 197 -36.50 -23.96 0.22
N THR A 198 -35.45 -23.22 0.57
CA THR A 198 -34.53 -23.61 1.64
C THR A 198 -34.57 -22.59 2.77
N ASN A 199 -34.81 -23.06 4.00
CA ASN A 199 -34.78 -22.24 5.20
C ASN A 199 -33.34 -22.08 5.72
N MET A 200 -32.99 -20.85 6.11
CA MET A 200 -31.77 -20.54 6.84
C MET A 200 -32.09 -20.09 8.27
N PHE A 201 -31.41 -20.67 9.25
CA PHE A 201 -31.61 -20.32 10.66
C PHE A 201 -30.47 -19.44 11.19
N ALA A 202 -30.83 -18.48 12.02
CA ALA A 202 -29.94 -17.65 12.83
C ALA A 202 -30.33 -17.75 14.31
N LEU A 203 -29.41 -17.41 15.21
CA LEU A 203 -29.64 -17.50 16.66
C LEU A 203 -29.88 -16.10 17.26
N GLY A 204 -30.75 -16.03 18.26
CA GLY A 204 -31.01 -14.81 19.03
C GLY A 204 -30.21 -14.75 20.32
N MET A 205 -29.61 -13.58 20.62
CA MET A 205 -28.89 -13.29 21.86
C MET A 205 -29.52 -12.10 22.59
N SER A 206 -29.73 -12.24 23.91
CA SER A 206 -30.29 -11.16 24.74
C SER A 206 -29.30 -10.00 24.90
N LEU A 207 -29.84 -8.80 25.16
CA LEU A 207 -29.03 -7.60 25.40
C LEU A 207 -28.06 -7.77 26.57
N GLU A 208 -28.49 -8.39 27.67
CA GLU A 208 -27.65 -8.62 28.87
C GLU A 208 -26.38 -9.40 28.54
N HIS A 209 -26.48 -10.39 27.67
CA HIS A 209 -25.34 -11.21 27.25
C HIS A 209 -24.48 -10.50 26.19
N VAL A 210 -25.11 -9.68 25.33
CA VAL A 210 -24.44 -9.02 24.20
C VAL A 210 -23.65 -7.78 24.60
N VAL A 211 -24.11 -6.98 25.58
CA VAL A 211 -23.43 -5.72 25.94
C VAL A 211 -21.96 -5.93 26.34
N PRO A 212 -21.59 -6.91 27.21
CA PRO A 212 -20.20 -7.18 27.52
C PRO A 212 -19.36 -7.59 26.29
N LEU A 213 -19.95 -8.38 25.38
CA LEU A 213 -19.28 -8.83 24.14
C LEU A 213 -19.04 -7.67 23.19
N ARG A 214 -20.01 -6.77 23.02
CA ARG A 214 -19.86 -5.55 22.22
C ARG A 214 -18.88 -4.57 22.85
N ARG A 215 -18.84 -4.47 24.18
CA ARG A 215 -17.84 -3.66 24.89
C ARG A 215 -16.42 -4.18 24.64
N ASP A 216 -16.20 -5.48 24.75
CA ASP A 216 -14.91 -6.11 24.42
C ASP A 216 -14.52 -5.89 22.96
N ALA A 217 -15.46 -6.11 22.03
CA ALA A 217 -15.24 -5.88 20.60
C ALA A 217 -14.87 -4.41 20.31
N LEU A 218 -15.60 -3.45 20.89
CA LEU A 218 -15.32 -2.02 20.74
C LEU A 218 -13.91 -1.68 21.23
N GLY A 219 -13.52 -2.14 22.41
CA GLY A 219 -12.18 -1.89 22.94
C GLY A 219 -11.09 -2.45 22.04
N HIS A 220 -11.30 -3.64 21.48
CA HIS A 220 -10.37 -4.25 20.54
C HIS A 220 -10.25 -3.45 19.23
N ILE A 221 -11.36 -2.97 18.68
CA ILE A 221 -11.37 -2.15 17.45
C ILE A 221 -10.70 -0.79 17.69
N LEU A 222 -11.02 -0.13 18.81
CA LEU A 222 -10.44 1.19 19.14
C LEU A 222 -8.93 1.10 19.43
N LYS A 223 -8.44 0.00 20.03
CA LYS A 223 -6.99 -0.25 20.16
C LYS A 223 -6.29 -0.32 18.80
N ARG A 224 -6.92 -0.94 17.79
CA ARG A 224 -6.38 -0.99 16.43
C ARG A 224 -6.33 0.37 15.75
N ALA A 225 -7.24 1.28 16.11
CA ALA A 225 -7.18 2.68 15.69
C ALA A 225 -6.04 3.49 16.38
N LYS A 226 -5.17 2.83 17.17
CA LYS A 226 -4.05 3.44 17.91
C LYS A 226 -4.51 4.55 18.89
N LEU A 227 -5.72 4.41 19.43
CA LEU A 227 -6.23 5.32 20.46
C LEU A 227 -5.60 5.03 21.82
N ASP A 228 -5.44 6.08 22.63
CA ASP A 228 -4.92 5.96 23.99
C ASP A 228 -5.82 5.08 24.88
N SER A 229 -5.21 4.31 25.78
CA SER A 229 -5.93 3.37 26.64
C SER A 229 -6.96 4.05 27.56
N ARG A 230 -6.70 5.29 28.01
CA ARG A 230 -7.66 6.06 28.83
C ARG A 230 -8.87 6.48 28.00
N CYS A 231 -8.61 7.00 26.79
CA CYS A 231 -9.66 7.38 25.85
C CYS A 231 -10.59 6.21 25.50
N ILE A 232 -10.01 5.02 25.25
CA ILE A 232 -10.77 3.80 24.98
C ILE A 232 -11.68 3.44 26.16
N HIS A 233 -11.13 3.47 27.38
CA HIS A 233 -11.89 3.19 28.60
C HIS A 233 -13.05 4.18 28.76
N ASP A 234 -12.82 5.47 28.57
CA ASP A 234 -13.84 6.51 28.68
C ASP A 234 -15.00 6.30 27.69
N ILE A 235 -14.70 5.91 26.44
CA ILE A 235 -15.71 5.57 25.44
C ILE A 235 -16.49 4.32 25.86
N GLN A 236 -15.82 3.24 26.27
CA GLN A 236 -16.47 1.98 26.64
C GLN A 236 -17.42 2.11 27.85
N HIS A 237 -17.11 3.02 28.77
CA HIS A 237 -17.93 3.28 29.96
C HIS A 237 -19.04 4.31 29.71
N SER A 238 -18.77 5.32 28.87
CA SER A 238 -19.72 6.39 28.58
C SER A 238 -20.77 6.03 27.53
N PHE A 239 -20.46 5.12 26.61
CA PHE A 239 -21.33 4.82 25.48
C PHE A 239 -22.50 3.93 25.90
N ASN A 240 -23.72 4.39 25.59
CA ASN A 240 -24.90 3.56 25.70
C ASN A 240 -25.05 2.67 24.45
N TYR A 241 -24.90 1.35 24.64
CA TYR A 241 -24.87 0.37 23.56
C TYR A 241 -26.21 0.21 22.81
N SER A 242 -27.29 0.89 23.23
CA SER A 242 -28.52 0.99 22.43
C SER A 242 -28.52 2.12 21.39
N ASP A 243 -27.59 3.07 21.50
CA ASP A 243 -27.65 4.34 20.79
C ASP A 243 -26.78 4.34 19.52
N ASN A 244 -26.91 5.40 18.72
CA ASN A 244 -26.09 5.61 17.53
C ASN A 244 -24.67 6.01 17.94
N PHE A 245 -23.70 5.12 17.70
CA PHE A 245 -22.30 5.30 18.11
C PHE A 245 -21.65 6.54 17.50
N LEU A 246 -21.86 6.77 16.19
CA LEU A 246 -21.30 7.93 15.51
C LEU A 246 -21.87 9.25 16.06
N VAL A 247 -23.19 9.31 16.27
CA VAL A 247 -23.83 10.50 16.88
C VAL A 247 -23.32 10.73 18.29
N PHE A 248 -23.15 9.69 19.10
CA PHE A 248 -22.57 9.80 20.45
C PHE A 248 -21.17 10.43 20.43
N LEU A 249 -20.31 10.04 19.48
CA LEU A 249 -18.96 10.63 19.37
C LEU A 249 -19.02 12.12 18.99
N LEU A 250 -19.98 12.51 18.15
CA LEU A 250 -20.13 13.90 17.70
C LEU A 250 -20.79 14.81 18.74
N THR A 251 -21.66 14.27 19.60
CA THR A 251 -22.32 15.07 20.66
C THR A 251 -21.45 15.28 21.88
N LYS A 252 -20.45 14.42 22.12
CA LYS A 252 -19.46 14.63 23.20
C LYS A 252 -18.28 15.46 22.70
N ASN A 253 -18.21 16.72 23.14
CA ASN A 253 -17.14 17.65 22.78
C ASN A 253 -15.70 17.14 23.03
N SER A 254 -15.46 16.22 23.96
CA SER A 254 -14.11 15.66 24.18
C SER A 254 -13.72 14.54 23.19
N LEU A 255 -14.66 14.07 22.37
CA LEU A 255 -14.47 12.90 21.49
C LEU A 255 -14.57 13.23 20.00
N HIS A 256 -14.90 14.48 19.62
CA HIS A 256 -15.09 14.87 18.22
C HIS A 256 -13.84 14.67 17.36
N GLU A 257 -12.63 14.80 17.93
CA GLU A 257 -11.34 14.63 17.25
C GLU A 257 -11.03 13.16 16.92
N ILE A 258 -11.80 12.22 17.46
CA ILE A 258 -11.62 10.78 17.25
C ILE A 258 -12.28 10.34 15.93
N VAL A 259 -13.32 11.04 15.48
CA VAL A 259 -14.07 10.68 14.28
C VAL A 259 -13.16 10.56 13.05
N PRO A 260 -12.25 11.51 12.75
CA PRO A 260 -11.31 11.34 11.65
C PRO A 260 -10.43 10.09 11.81
N LEU A 261 -9.98 9.76 13.03
CA LEU A 261 -9.14 8.58 13.26
C LEU A 261 -9.88 7.26 12.96
N LEU A 262 -11.19 7.21 13.21
CA LEU A 262 -12.00 6.01 12.97
C LEU A 262 -12.47 5.89 11.51
N PHE A 263 -12.76 7.01 10.85
CA PHE A 263 -13.40 7.03 9.52
C PHE A 263 -12.42 7.33 8.36
N VAL A 264 -11.21 7.82 8.64
CA VAL A 264 -10.13 7.87 7.63
C VAL A 264 -9.64 6.46 7.25
N SER A 265 -9.86 5.48 8.13
CA SER A 265 -9.67 4.06 7.84
C SER A 265 -11.03 3.38 7.62
N PRO A 266 -11.43 3.13 6.35
CA PRO A 266 -12.64 2.39 6.03
C PRO A 266 -12.67 1.01 6.68
N TYR A 267 -11.50 0.40 6.90
CA TYR A 267 -11.36 -0.86 7.62
C TYR A 267 -11.85 -0.75 9.07
N ILE A 268 -11.48 0.30 9.80
CA ILE A 268 -11.93 0.51 11.18
C ILE A 268 -13.43 0.79 11.22
N ALA A 269 -13.94 1.64 10.33
CA ALA A 269 -15.36 1.92 10.22
C ALA A 269 -16.18 0.66 9.87
N TRP A 270 -15.71 -0.13 8.91
CA TRP A 270 -16.32 -1.41 8.56
C TRP A 270 -16.25 -2.41 9.72
N LYS A 271 -15.15 -2.46 10.48
CA LYS A 271 -15.05 -3.30 11.69
C LYS A 271 -16.07 -2.89 12.76
N LEU A 272 -16.29 -1.59 12.94
CA LEU A 272 -17.34 -1.09 13.82
C LEU A 272 -18.73 -1.52 13.32
N GLU A 273 -19.00 -1.41 12.02
CA GLU A 273 -20.25 -1.86 11.40
C GLU A 273 -20.46 -3.38 11.57
N ALA A 274 -19.43 -4.19 11.29
CA ALA A 274 -19.44 -5.63 11.48
C ALA A 274 -19.67 -6.03 12.95
N ALA A 275 -19.25 -5.18 13.89
CA ALA A 275 -19.51 -5.31 15.33
C ALA A 275 -20.89 -4.77 15.76
N GLY A 276 -21.75 -4.40 14.80
CA GLY A 276 -23.10 -3.90 15.05
C GLY A 276 -23.14 -2.47 15.58
N PHE A 277 -22.09 -1.66 15.38
CA PHE A 277 -22.14 -0.22 15.64
C PHE A 277 -22.57 0.51 14.39
N ASN A 278 -23.43 1.51 14.56
CA ASN A 278 -23.90 2.30 13.44
C ASN A 278 -22.82 3.30 13.00
N THR A 279 -22.29 3.09 11.79
CA THR A 279 -21.29 3.94 11.15
C THR A 279 -21.85 4.76 10.00
N ASP A 280 -23.11 4.54 9.60
CA ASP A 280 -23.74 5.27 8.51
C ASP A 280 -24.03 6.71 8.94
N PRO A 281 -23.39 7.74 8.34
CA PRO A 281 -23.63 9.13 8.69
C PRO A 281 -25.07 9.58 8.42
N CYS A 282 -25.77 8.90 7.50
CA CYS A 282 -27.17 9.20 7.17
C CYS A 282 -28.17 8.64 8.19
N SER A 283 -27.70 7.79 9.11
CA SER A 283 -28.56 7.16 10.09
C SER A 283 -28.96 8.12 11.21
N LEU A 284 -30.15 7.93 11.74
CA LEU A 284 -30.73 8.83 12.73
C LEU A 284 -30.24 8.48 14.15
N GLY A 285 -29.96 9.52 14.94
CA GLY A 285 -29.72 9.41 16.38
C GLY A 285 -31.01 9.43 17.21
N PRO A 286 -30.89 9.46 18.56
CA PRO A 286 -32.04 9.51 19.47
C PRO A 286 -32.98 10.70 19.23
N GLU A 287 -32.42 11.85 18.86
CA GLU A 287 -33.17 13.08 18.52
C GLU A 287 -33.71 13.09 17.09
N ILE A 288 -33.65 11.95 16.38
CA ILE A 288 -34.13 11.81 15.00
C ILE A 288 -33.37 12.70 14.00
N LEU A 289 -32.12 13.05 14.32
CA LEU A 289 -31.18 13.84 13.52
C LEU A 289 -29.97 13.01 13.15
N SER A 290 -29.42 13.21 11.95
CA SER A 290 -28.29 12.41 11.46
C SER A 290 -26.93 12.91 11.97
N ALA A 291 -25.85 12.19 11.68
CA ALA A 291 -24.49 12.65 11.98
C ALA A 291 -24.13 13.95 11.24
N PHE A 292 -24.67 14.15 10.03
CA PHE A 292 -24.42 15.38 9.27
C PHE A 292 -24.95 16.61 9.99
N TYR A 293 -26.13 16.53 10.61
CA TYR A 293 -26.67 17.61 11.44
C TYR A 293 -25.65 18.09 12.48
N TYR A 294 -25.09 17.18 13.29
CA TYR A 294 -24.12 17.53 14.33
C TYR A 294 -22.80 18.08 13.75
N CYS A 295 -22.39 17.63 12.58
CA CYS A 295 -21.23 18.18 11.88
C CYS A 295 -21.46 19.60 11.35
N LEU A 296 -22.68 19.96 10.94
CA LEU A 296 -23.03 21.31 10.47
C LEU A 296 -22.91 22.37 11.60
N TYR A 297 -22.91 21.96 12.87
CA TYR A 297 -22.71 22.85 14.03
C TYR A 297 -21.27 22.98 14.49
N SER A 298 -20.41 22.09 14.02
CA SER A 298 -19.00 22.06 14.40
C SER A 298 -18.29 23.29 13.86
N ASP A 299 -17.38 23.83 14.66
CA ASP A 299 -16.49 24.91 14.18
C ASP A 299 -15.56 24.37 13.08
N SER A 300 -15.26 23.07 13.08
CA SER A 300 -14.47 22.37 12.08
C SER A 300 -15.33 21.52 11.15
N THR A 301 -15.18 21.73 9.84
CA THR A 301 -15.81 20.94 8.77
C THR A 301 -15.10 19.63 8.47
N LEU A 302 -13.95 19.35 9.11
CA LEU A 302 -13.18 18.12 8.90
C LEU A 302 -14.05 16.86 9.06
N ASN A 303 -14.85 16.81 10.12
CA ASN A 303 -15.77 15.69 10.37
C ASN A 303 -16.85 15.59 9.29
N LEU A 304 -17.38 16.73 8.82
CA LEU A 304 -18.35 16.74 7.72
C LEU A 304 -17.73 16.13 6.45
N HIS A 305 -16.54 16.57 6.06
CA HIS A 305 -15.87 16.07 4.85
C HIS A 305 -15.52 14.58 4.95
N VAL A 306 -14.97 14.13 6.09
CA VAL A 306 -14.63 12.72 6.30
C VAL A 306 -15.87 11.84 6.19
N LEU A 307 -16.96 12.20 6.89
CA LEU A 307 -18.19 11.42 6.87
C LEU A 307 -18.93 11.51 5.52
N TYR A 308 -18.88 12.66 4.86
CA TYR A 308 -19.44 12.83 3.52
C TYR A 308 -18.71 11.96 2.50
N ASN A 309 -17.38 11.94 2.52
CA ASN A 309 -16.59 11.10 1.62
C ASN A 309 -16.83 9.60 1.88
N TYR A 310 -16.91 9.21 3.16
CA TYR A 310 -17.24 7.84 3.53
C TYR A 310 -18.63 7.42 3.00
N ALA A 311 -19.66 8.25 3.21
CA ALA A 311 -21.01 7.95 2.75
C ALA A 311 -21.15 8.00 1.21
N SER A 312 -20.55 8.99 0.55
CA SER A 312 -20.68 9.19 -0.91
C SER A 312 -20.00 8.08 -1.71
N ASN A 313 -18.93 7.49 -1.16
CA ASN A 313 -18.28 6.30 -1.69
C ASN A 313 -18.96 4.99 -1.24
N ASN A 314 -20.21 5.03 -0.78
CA ASN A 314 -20.97 3.86 -0.34
C ASN A 314 -20.21 3.04 0.72
N PHE A 315 -19.66 3.74 1.71
CA PHE A 315 -18.86 3.19 2.81
C PHE A 315 -17.56 2.50 2.36
N GLU A 316 -17.13 2.79 1.13
CA GLU A 316 -16.04 2.13 0.41
C GLU A 316 -16.19 0.60 0.34
N ASN A 317 -17.42 0.08 0.36
CA ASN A 317 -17.68 -1.37 0.37
C ASN A 317 -17.17 -2.14 -0.87
N SER A 318 -16.69 -1.44 -1.90
CA SER A 318 -16.19 -2.03 -3.15
C SER A 318 -15.13 -1.15 -3.84
N ASP A 319 -14.60 -1.61 -4.97
CA ASP A 319 -13.77 -0.81 -5.89
C ASP A 319 -14.55 0.32 -6.60
N LYS A 320 -15.88 0.34 -6.45
CA LYS A 320 -16.76 1.39 -6.97
C LYS A 320 -16.86 2.53 -5.98
N THR A 321 -16.55 3.72 -6.46
CA THR A 321 -16.49 4.97 -5.70
C THR A 321 -17.07 6.09 -6.55
N THR A 322 -17.15 7.32 -6.03
CA THR A 322 -17.51 8.49 -6.85
C THR A 322 -16.57 8.70 -8.05
N ARG A 323 -15.32 8.20 -7.99
CA ARG A 323 -14.36 8.21 -9.12
C ARG A 323 -14.67 7.15 -10.18
N ASN A 324 -15.20 6.00 -9.76
CA ASN A 324 -15.57 4.89 -10.63
C ASN A 324 -17.01 4.44 -10.35
N PRO A 325 -18.01 5.29 -10.66
CA PRO A 325 -19.33 5.14 -10.08
C PRO A 325 -20.15 4.01 -10.69
N ASP A 326 -21.06 3.52 -9.86
CA ASP A 326 -22.07 2.52 -10.19
C ASP A 326 -23.46 2.94 -9.67
N LYS A 327 -24.46 2.06 -9.82
CA LYS A 327 -25.83 2.34 -9.39
C LYS A 327 -25.96 2.55 -7.88
N GLU A 328 -25.11 1.91 -7.07
CA GLU A 328 -25.12 2.10 -5.62
C GLU A 328 -24.55 3.46 -5.22
N THR A 329 -23.46 3.89 -5.86
CA THR A 329 -22.88 5.24 -5.69
C THR A 329 -23.94 6.33 -5.96
N LYS A 330 -24.72 6.19 -7.04
CA LYS A 330 -25.82 7.09 -7.36
C LYS A 330 -26.90 7.13 -6.27
N ARG A 331 -27.24 5.98 -5.68
CA ARG A 331 -28.21 5.89 -4.56
C ARG A 331 -27.65 6.51 -3.29
N ALA A 332 -26.37 6.32 -3.00
CA ALA A 332 -25.71 6.89 -1.82
C ALA A 332 -25.75 8.43 -1.84
N LEU A 333 -25.37 9.06 -2.96
CA LEU A 333 -25.44 10.52 -3.13
C LEU A 333 -26.87 11.08 -3.01
N LYS A 334 -27.87 10.32 -3.49
CA LYS A 334 -29.28 10.68 -3.32
C LYS A 334 -29.72 10.56 -1.85
N LYS A 335 -29.29 9.51 -1.15
CA LYS A 335 -29.58 9.32 0.28
C LYS A 335 -28.97 10.45 1.13
N ILE A 336 -27.75 10.90 0.79
CA ILE A 336 -27.12 12.05 1.46
C ILE A 336 -27.96 13.31 1.26
N GLU A 337 -28.37 13.63 0.02
CA GLU A 337 -29.25 14.77 -0.28
C GLU A 337 -30.54 14.71 0.55
N ASP A 338 -31.24 13.57 0.50
CA ASP A 338 -32.52 13.39 1.21
C ASP A 338 -32.34 13.50 2.74
N THR A 339 -31.20 13.07 3.27
CA THR A 339 -30.88 13.17 4.70
C THR A 339 -30.62 14.61 5.11
N LEU A 340 -29.76 15.33 4.38
CA LEU A 340 -29.46 16.74 4.64
C LEU A 340 -30.74 17.59 4.63
N GLN A 341 -31.64 17.36 3.65
CA GLN A 341 -32.93 18.06 3.58
C GLN A 341 -33.85 17.71 4.76
N LYS A 342 -33.90 16.43 5.16
CA LYS A 342 -34.70 16.01 6.34
C LYS A 342 -34.19 16.64 7.63
N ASP A 343 -32.87 16.69 7.83
CA ASP A 343 -32.27 17.31 9.02
C ASP A 343 -32.57 18.82 9.06
N ARG A 344 -32.49 19.51 7.92
CA ARG A 344 -32.89 20.92 7.81
C ARG A 344 -34.35 21.14 8.21
N LEU A 345 -35.28 20.34 7.66
CA LEU A 345 -36.70 20.47 7.95
C LEU A 345 -37.01 20.16 9.43
N LYS A 346 -36.46 19.09 9.99
CA LYS A 346 -36.69 18.68 11.39
C LYS A 346 -36.13 19.65 12.40
N SER A 347 -35.00 20.28 12.08
CA SER A 347 -34.39 21.30 12.93
C SER A 347 -35.02 22.68 12.75
N ASN A 348 -36.12 22.78 11.99
CA ASN A 348 -36.81 24.01 11.64
C ASN A 348 -35.82 25.06 11.11
N ASP A 349 -35.18 24.73 9.98
CA ASP A 349 -34.12 25.53 9.35
C ASP A 349 -32.98 25.91 10.30
N PHE A 350 -32.53 24.90 11.05
CA PHE A 350 -31.48 25.01 12.06
C PHE A 350 -31.76 26.07 13.14
N SER A 351 -33.03 26.42 13.40
CA SER A 351 -33.40 27.41 14.43
C SER A 351 -33.00 26.96 15.84
N ILE A 352 -32.96 25.65 16.10
CA ILE A 352 -32.48 25.03 17.34
C ILE A 352 -31.01 25.42 17.65
N ALA A 353 -30.25 25.81 16.63
CA ALA A 353 -28.84 26.17 16.73
C ALA A 353 -28.53 27.55 17.32
N THR A 354 -29.57 28.34 17.64
CA THR A 354 -29.48 29.72 18.15
C THR A 354 -28.36 30.53 17.49
N ASN A 355 -27.22 30.69 18.17
CA ASN A 355 -26.07 31.52 17.77
C ASN A 355 -25.26 30.97 16.58
N ARG A 356 -25.46 29.72 16.16
CA ARG A 356 -24.72 29.07 15.05
C ARG A 356 -25.57 28.79 13.81
N ARG A 357 -26.82 29.25 13.78
CA ARG A 357 -27.76 29.01 12.67
C ARG A 357 -27.20 29.38 11.30
N ASN A 358 -26.59 30.57 11.18
CA ASN A 358 -26.05 31.07 9.91
C ASN A 358 -24.88 30.22 9.40
N ILE A 359 -24.08 29.65 10.30
CA ILE A 359 -22.96 28.76 9.96
C ILE A 359 -23.50 27.45 9.42
N ALA A 360 -24.40 26.81 10.17
CA ALA A 360 -25.02 25.55 9.77
C ALA A 360 -25.75 25.69 8.43
N PHE A 361 -26.48 26.79 8.22
CA PHE A 361 -27.18 27.05 6.97
C PHE A 361 -26.22 27.23 5.79
N LYS A 362 -25.17 28.05 5.95
CA LYS A 362 -24.14 28.24 4.91
C LYS A 362 -23.46 26.91 4.55
N THR A 363 -22.99 26.16 5.53
CA THR A 363 -22.30 24.88 5.30
C THR A 363 -23.24 23.85 4.65
N PHE A 364 -24.52 23.86 5.01
CA PHE A 364 -25.55 23.05 4.35
C PHE A 364 -25.70 23.40 2.87
N GLU A 365 -25.74 24.68 2.50
CA GLU A 365 -25.84 25.10 1.10
C GLU A 365 -24.58 24.72 0.31
N GLU A 366 -23.38 24.90 0.89
CA GLU A 366 -22.10 24.54 0.28
C GLU A 366 -22.04 23.03 -0.02
N ILE A 367 -22.32 22.18 0.97
CA ILE A 367 -22.24 20.72 0.79
C ILE A 367 -23.36 20.19 -0.12
N SER A 368 -24.54 20.81 -0.10
CA SER A 368 -25.65 20.44 -0.98
C SER A 368 -25.30 20.74 -2.45
N CYS A 369 -24.71 21.90 -2.72
CA CYS A 369 -24.28 22.26 -4.07
C CYS A 369 -23.15 21.35 -4.58
N PHE A 370 -22.20 20.98 -3.71
CA PHE A 370 -21.15 20.02 -4.06
C PHE A 370 -21.72 18.62 -4.34
N ASN A 371 -22.68 18.14 -3.54
CA ASN A 371 -23.35 16.86 -3.78
C ASN A 371 -24.16 16.85 -5.09
N GLU A 372 -24.80 17.96 -5.43
CA GLU A 372 -25.48 18.14 -6.72
C GLU A 372 -24.48 17.98 -7.89
N TYR A 373 -23.35 18.68 -7.82
CA TYR A 373 -22.27 18.57 -8.81
C TYR A 373 -21.78 17.12 -8.98
N GLN A 374 -21.50 16.42 -7.88
CA GLN A 374 -21.07 15.01 -7.93
C GLN A 374 -22.13 14.11 -8.57
N ARG A 375 -23.41 14.30 -8.24
CA ARG A 375 -24.52 13.53 -8.83
C ARG A 375 -24.62 13.69 -10.33
N PHE A 376 -24.44 14.91 -10.85
CA PHE A 376 -24.48 15.15 -12.30
C PHE A 376 -23.34 14.44 -13.03
N ILE A 377 -22.13 14.46 -12.47
CA ILE A 377 -21.01 13.72 -13.05
C ILE A 377 -21.25 12.21 -12.98
N VAL A 378 -21.63 11.69 -11.81
CA VAL A 378 -21.89 10.26 -11.60
C VAL A 378 -22.96 9.74 -12.54
N ASN A 379 -24.06 10.48 -12.70
CA ASN A 379 -25.14 10.12 -13.61
C ASN A 379 -24.64 10.00 -15.05
N GLU A 380 -23.88 10.98 -15.54
CA GLU A 380 -23.39 10.96 -16.91
C GLU A 380 -22.36 9.85 -17.14
N VAL A 381 -21.43 9.63 -16.20
CA VAL A 381 -20.46 8.53 -16.32
C VAL A 381 -21.17 7.18 -16.39
N ILE A 382 -22.20 6.96 -15.57
CA ILE A 382 -23.04 5.74 -15.63
C ILE A 382 -23.77 5.66 -16.97
N ASN A 383 -24.41 6.73 -17.43
CA ASN A 383 -25.12 6.76 -18.71
C ASN A 383 -24.19 6.44 -19.89
N LEU A 384 -23.00 7.05 -19.93
CA LEU A 384 -22.00 6.79 -20.96
C LEU A 384 -21.51 5.33 -20.93
N ARG A 385 -21.41 4.71 -19.75
CA ARG A 385 -21.06 3.28 -19.59
C ARG A 385 -22.17 2.37 -20.10
N GLU A 386 -23.41 2.62 -19.70
CA GLU A 386 -24.56 1.82 -20.13
C GLU A 386 -24.73 1.91 -21.65
N ASN A 387 -24.58 3.10 -22.23
CA ASN A 387 -24.65 3.32 -23.68
C ASN A 387 -23.47 2.73 -24.46
N SER A 388 -22.32 2.47 -23.83
CA SER A 388 -21.13 1.88 -24.47
C SER A 388 -21.01 0.36 -24.29
N SER A 389 -21.78 -0.23 -23.36
CA SER A 389 -21.73 -1.66 -23.00
C SER A 389 -22.34 -2.62 -24.03
N LEU A 390 -22.89 -2.13 -25.14
CA LEU A 390 -23.54 -2.96 -26.17
C LEU A 390 -22.61 -3.49 -27.28
N GLU A 391 -21.34 -3.05 -27.41
CA GLU A 391 -20.46 -3.55 -28.48
C GLU A 391 -18.96 -3.56 -28.09
N THR A 392 -18.47 -4.72 -27.64
CA THR A 392 -17.06 -5.01 -27.37
C THR A 392 -16.26 -5.23 -28.66
N GLN A 393 -15.49 -4.23 -29.11
CA GLN A 393 -14.16 -4.35 -29.78
C GLN A 393 -13.62 -2.98 -30.27
N HIS A 394 -12.31 -2.73 -30.09
CA HIS A 394 -11.43 -1.62 -30.58
C HIS A 394 -11.04 -0.45 -29.65
N ASN A 395 -9.71 -0.20 -29.60
CA ASN A 395 -9.01 0.88 -28.87
C ASN A 395 -9.52 2.30 -29.20
N THR A 396 -9.95 2.54 -30.43
CA THR A 396 -10.45 3.85 -30.91
C THR A 396 -11.72 4.31 -30.18
N ARG A 397 -12.57 3.39 -29.71
CA ARG A 397 -13.77 3.72 -28.92
C ARG A 397 -13.46 4.06 -27.46
N LYS A 398 -12.38 3.50 -26.87
CA LYS A 398 -11.93 3.84 -25.51
C LYS A 398 -11.43 5.28 -25.42
N GLU A 399 -10.77 5.77 -26.48
CA GLU A 399 -10.35 7.16 -26.61
C GLU A 399 -11.54 8.11 -26.71
N GLN A 400 -12.54 7.79 -27.55
CA GLN A 400 -13.76 8.58 -27.68
C GLN A 400 -14.58 8.62 -26.38
N PHE A 401 -14.69 7.49 -25.69
CA PHE A 401 -15.33 7.40 -24.38
C PHE A 401 -14.64 8.29 -23.34
N THR A 402 -13.31 8.21 -23.26
CA THR A 402 -12.49 9.05 -22.38
C THR A 402 -12.66 10.54 -22.70
N LYS A 403 -12.61 10.90 -23.99
CA LYS A 403 -12.82 12.27 -24.47
C LYS A 403 -14.16 12.83 -24.02
N LYS A 404 -15.25 12.06 -24.17
CA LYS A 404 -16.61 12.46 -23.73
C LYS A 404 -16.68 12.70 -22.23
N ILE A 405 -16.04 11.84 -21.42
CA ILE A 405 -15.99 12.02 -19.97
C ILE A 405 -15.25 13.31 -19.59
N ILE A 406 -14.06 13.57 -20.17
CA ILE A 406 -13.30 14.80 -19.89
C ILE A 406 -14.10 16.04 -20.26
N MET A 407 -14.75 16.02 -21.43
CA MET A 407 -15.62 17.11 -21.86
C MET A 407 -16.75 17.36 -20.85
N HIS A 408 -17.42 16.30 -20.38
CA HIS A 408 -18.48 16.45 -19.38
C HIS A 408 -17.97 16.96 -18.04
N ILE A 409 -16.82 16.47 -17.55
CA ILE A 409 -16.19 16.96 -16.32
C ILE A 409 -15.93 18.46 -16.42
N LEU A 410 -15.36 18.93 -17.53
CA LEU A 410 -15.07 20.34 -17.77
C LEU A 410 -16.36 21.17 -17.89
N ASP A 411 -17.36 20.71 -18.65
CA ASP A 411 -18.64 21.40 -18.80
C ASP A 411 -19.36 21.57 -17.45
N MET A 412 -19.42 20.50 -16.64
CA MET A 412 -19.96 20.60 -15.29
C MET A 412 -19.13 21.52 -14.40
N TYR A 413 -17.80 21.41 -14.43
CA TYR A 413 -16.93 22.30 -13.65
C TYR A 413 -17.20 23.77 -13.98
N PHE A 414 -17.36 24.13 -15.26
CA PHE A 414 -17.66 25.51 -15.66
C PHE A 414 -19.02 26.00 -15.15
N LYS A 415 -20.04 25.14 -15.14
CA LYS A 415 -21.39 25.47 -14.63
C LYS A 415 -21.41 25.71 -13.11
N TYR A 416 -20.54 25.03 -12.39
CA TYR A 416 -20.40 25.11 -10.93
C TYR A 416 -19.22 25.97 -10.48
N PHE A 417 -18.51 26.61 -11.42
CA PHE A 417 -17.30 27.37 -11.12
C PHE A 417 -17.57 28.61 -10.26
N ASN A 418 -18.75 29.23 -10.40
CA ASN A 418 -19.18 30.38 -9.60
C ASN A 418 -20.29 29.96 -8.65
N TYR A 419 -20.11 30.21 -7.35
CA TYR A 419 -21.08 29.90 -6.31
C TYR A 419 -21.22 31.05 -5.30
N PRO A 420 -22.45 31.47 -4.93
CA PRO A 420 -23.73 31.12 -5.55
C PRO A 420 -23.82 31.67 -6.98
N LYS A 421 -24.74 31.11 -7.79
CA LYS A 421 -24.83 31.39 -9.23
C LYS A 421 -25.10 32.86 -9.54
N GLU A 422 -25.70 33.62 -8.62
CA GLU A 422 -25.95 35.05 -8.76
C GLU A 422 -24.77 35.96 -8.33
N ALA A 423 -23.69 35.42 -7.77
CA ALA A 423 -22.59 36.20 -7.20
C ALA A 423 -21.54 36.67 -8.24
N SER A 424 -21.88 36.77 -9.53
CA SER A 424 -20.93 37.23 -10.54
C SER A 424 -20.65 38.73 -10.39
N SER A 425 -19.68 39.09 -9.55
CA SER A 425 -19.03 40.40 -9.69
C SER A 425 -18.28 40.41 -11.03
N GLU A 426 -18.35 41.51 -11.77
CA GLU A 426 -17.57 41.65 -13.01
C GLU A 426 -16.07 41.79 -12.71
N ASP A 427 -15.72 42.31 -11.52
CA ASP A 427 -14.36 42.53 -11.09
C ASP A 427 -13.68 41.27 -10.50
N LYS A 428 -12.37 41.15 -10.70
CA LYS A 428 -11.60 39.99 -10.21
C LYS A 428 -11.50 39.95 -8.67
N TYR A 429 -11.60 41.11 -8.01
CA TYR A 429 -11.49 41.21 -6.56
C TYR A 429 -12.75 40.70 -5.85
N GLY A 430 -13.96 41.07 -6.31
CA GLY A 430 -15.19 40.50 -5.77
C GLY A 430 -15.29 38.98 -5.95
N LYS A 431 -14.76 38.43 -7.06
CA LYS A 431 -14.61 36.97 -7.24
C LYS A 431 -13.68 36.33 -6.22
N PHE A 432 -12.59 37.01 -5.85
CA PHE A 432 -11.69 36.55 -4.80
C PHE A 432 -12.36 36.58 -3.41
N GLU A 433 -13.09 37.65 -3.08
CA GLU A 433 -13.84 37.73 -1.81
C GLU A 433 -14.89 36.62 -1.70
N ASN A 434 -15.60 36.36 -2.80
CA ASN A 434 -16.52 35.22 -2.90
C ASN A 434 -15.78 33.88 -2.70
N PHE A 435 -14.62 33.71 -3.33
CA PHE A 435 -13.79 32.53 -3.16
C PHE A 435 -13.37 32.29 -1.70
N ILE A 436 -13.00 33.34 -0.96
CA ILE A 436 -12.71 33.24 0.48
C ILE A 436 -13.97 32.88 1.27
N LYS A 437 -15.09 33.54 0.95
CA LYS A 437 -16.37 33.30 1.62
C LYS A 437 -16.79 31.84 1.50
N PHE A 438 -16.62 31.21 0.35
CA PHE A 438 -17.06 29.83 0.09
C PHE A 438 -15.89 28.87 -0.17
N SER A 439 -14.78 29.06 0.54
CA SER A 439 -13.52 28.37 0.25
C SER A 439 -13.61 26.84 0.31
N GLU A 440 -14.45 26.29 1.19
CA GLU A 440 -14.61 24.83 1.35
C GLU A 440 -15.33 24.21 0.17
N TYR A 441 -16.37 24.88 -0.33
CA TYR A 441 -17.03 24.47 -1.56
C TYR A 441 -16.04 24.42 -2.73
N TYR A 442 -15.26 25.48 -2.90
CA TYR A 442 -14.29 25.56 -4.01
C TYR A 442 -13.16 24.54 -3.89
N GLU A 443 -12.61 24.33 -2.70
CA GLU A 443 -11.60 23.28 -2.48
C GLU A 443 -12.15 21.88 -2.79
N ASN A 444 -13.37 21.56 -2.33
CA ASN A 444 -14.02 20.28 -2.65
C ASN A 444 -14.23 20.10 -4.15
N LEU A 445 -14.76 21.14 -4.81
CA LEU A 445 -15.00 21.17 -6.25
C LEU A 445 -13.70 20.89 -7.00
N ASP A 446 -12.66 21.70 -6.76
CA ASP A 446 -11.39 21.64 -7.47
C ASP A 446 -10.65 20.31 -7.20
N ASN A 447 -10.63 19.83 -5.95
CA ASN A 447 -10.01 18.55 -5.61
C ASN A 447 -10.73 17.38 -6.29
N TYR A 448 -12.07 17.39 -6.33
CA TYR A 448 -12.84 16.34 -7.00
C TYR A 448 -12.70 16.40 -8.52
N THR A 449 -12.72 17.58 -9.12
CA THR A 449 -12.45 17.77 -10.55
C THR A 449 -11.04 17.29 -10.89
N CYS A 450 -10.05 17.59 -10.05
CA CYS A 450 -8.68 17.12 -10.18
C CYS A 450 -8.61 15.58 -10.21
N LEU A 451 -9.24 14.91 -9.24
CA LEU A 451 -9.33 13.44 -9.19
C LEU A 451 -9.83 12.87 -10.53
N LEU A 452 -10.99 13.32 -10.99
CA LEU A 452 -11.63 12.78 -12.19
C LEU A 452 -10.91 13.15 -13.49
N PHE A 453 -10.44 14.40 -13.59
CA PHE A 453 -9.79 14.88 -14.80
C PHE A 453 -8.52 14.08 -15.09
N PHE A 454 -7.71 13.83 -14.06
CA PHE A 454 -6.47 13.07 -14.21
C PHE A 454 -6.70 11.58 -14.48
N ASP A 455 -7.74 10.97 -13.89
CA ASP A 455 -8.14 9.59 -14.17
C ASP A 455 -8.41 9.35 -15.67
N HIS A 456 -8.82 10.39 -16.40
CA HIS A 456 -9.15 10.28 -17.81
C HIS A 456 -8.12 10.93 -18.75
N CYS A 457 -7.45 12.01 -18.36
CA CYS A 457 -6.58 12.76 -19.28
C CYS A 457 -5.37 11.95 -19.77
N LEU A 458 -4.91 10.96 -18.99
CA LEU A 458 -3.80 10.05 -19.33
C LEU A 458 -4.13 9.11 -20.50
N PHE A 459 -5.41 8.93 -20.82
CA PHE A 459 -5.86 8.06 -21.92
C PHE A 459 -6.04 8.81 -23.25
N LEU A 460 -5.76 10.11 -23.30
CA LEU A 460 -5.82 10.88 -24.53
C LEU A 460 -4.60 10.56 -25.43
N PRO A 461 -4.77 10.21 -26.71
CA PRO A 461 -3.67 9.75 -27.57
C PRO A 461 -2.69 10.86 -28.00
N LYS A 462 -3.10 12.14 -27.92
CA LYS A 462 -2.27 13.30 -28.29
C LYS A 462 -2.18 14.27 -27.11
N SER A 463 -0.95 14.60 -26.73
CA SER A 463 -0.68 15.69 -25.80
C SER A 463 -0.63 17.00 -26.58
N THR A 464 -1.50 17.93 -26.22
CA THR A 464 -1.51 19.30 -26.76
C THR A 464 -1.03 20.30 -25.73
N GLU A 465 -0.71 21.52 -26.17
CA GLU A 465 -0.29 22.60 -25.28
C GLU A 465 -1.40 22.95 -24.29
N ASN A 466 -2.65 23.02 -24.75
CA ASN A 466 -3.82 23.28 -23.90
C ASN A 466 -4.01 22.19 -22.84
N LEU A 467 -3.81 20.91 -23.19
CA LEU A 467 -3.83 19.82 -22.22
C LEU A 467 -2.74 19.99 -21.15
N THR A 468 -1.53 20.35 -21.58
CA THR A 468 -0.39 20.57 -20.68
C THR A 468 -0.65 21.73 -19.71
N ASN A 469 -1.19 22.83 -20.21
CA ASN A 469 -1.53 24.02 -19.42
C ASN A 469 -2.67 23.73 -18.43
N ALA A 470 -3.73 23.02 -18.87
CA ALA A 470 -4.84 22.63 -18.00
C ALA A 470 -4.37 21.72 -16.85
N VAL A 471 -3.57 20.69 -17.17
CA VAL A 471 -2.94 19.81 -16.17
C VAL A 471 -2.09 20.61 -15.19
N HIS A 472 -1.23 21.50 -15.69
CA HIS A 472 -0.34 22.29 -14.88
C HIS A 472 -1.08 23.19 -13.89
N ASN A 473 -2.07 23.95 -14.36
CA ASN A 473 -2.82 24.88 -13.53
C ASN A 473 -3.71 24.18 -12.51
N LEU A 474 -4.36 23.07 -12.87
CA LEU A 474 -5.16 22.29 -11.92
C LEU A 474 -4.29 21.69 -10.81
N PHE A 475 -3.13 21.12 -11.18
CA PHE A 475 -2.15 20.63 -10.22
C PHE A 475 -1.65 21.73 -9.28
N LEU A 476 -1.28 22.90 -9.80
CA LEU A 476 -0.82 24.03 -8.99
C LEU A 476 -1.91 24.57 -8.06
N THR A 477 -3.17 24.53 -8.48
CA THR A 477 -4.32 24.89 -7.64
C THR A 477 -4.38 24.00 -6.39
N VAL A 478 -4.39 22.68 -6.59
CA VAL A 478 -4.44 21.71 -5.47
C VAL A 478 -3.17 21.74 -4.62
N PHE A 479 -2.00 21.90 -5.25
CA PHE A 479 -0.74 22.05 -4.53
C PHE A 479 -0.75 23.31 -3.64
N ALA A 480 -1.25 24.43 -4.15
CA ALA A 480 -1.34 25.68 -3.40
C ALA A 480 -2.31 25.60 -2.20
N TYR A 481 -3.42 24.85 -2.31
CA TYR A 481 -4.33 24.62 -1.17
C TYR A 481 -3.63 24.00 0.03
N ASN A 482 -2.70 23.07 -0.23
CA ASN A 482 -2.01 22.38 0.83
C ASN A 482 -0.81 23.15 1.37
N LEU A 483 -0.18 24.00 0.54
CA LEU A 483 0.90 24.88 0.99
C LEU A 483 0.36 26.06 1.82
N PHE A 484 -0.84 26.54 1.51
CA PHE A 484 -1.53 27.64 2.19
C PHE A 484 -2.92 27.21 2.69
N PRO A 485 -2.97 26.29 3.67
CA PRO A 485 -4.21 25.71 4.16
C PRO A 485 -5.04 26.73 4.94
N LYS A 486 -6.36 26.56 4.89
CA LYS A 486 -7.35 27.44 5.55
C LYS A 486 -7.10 27.58 7.06
N CYS A 487 -6.74 26.50 7.75
CA CYS A 487 -6.62 26.45 9.22
C CYS A 487 -5.47 27.30 9.81
N LEU A 488 -4.45 27.67 9.02
CA LEU A 488 -3.37 28.56 9.47
C LEU A 488 -3.79 30.04 9.50
N HIS A 489 -4.98 30.37 8.98
CA HIS A 489 -5.43 31.75 8.72
C HIS A 489 -6.64 32.19 9.57
N GLY A 490 -6.81 31.63 10.77
CA GLY A 490 -7.72 32.19 11.78
C GLY A 490 -9.23 32.04 11.49
N VAL A 491 -9.63 31.07 10.68
CA VAL A 491 -11.03 30.93 10.22
C VAL A 491 -11.99 30.36 11.27
N HIS A 492 -11.48 30.00 12.45
CA HIS A 492 -12.33 29.66 13.61
C HIS A 492 -12.58 30.83 14.55
N CYS A 493 -12.14 32.05 14.23
CA CYS A 493 -12.36 33.23 15.05
C CYS A 493 -13.51 34.11 14.49
N LEU A 494 -14.76 33.71 14.78
CA LEU A 494 -16.01 34.40 14.43
C LEU A 494 -16.18 35.83 14.99
N LYS A 495 -15.13 36.42 15.60
CA LYS A 495 -15.14 37.79 16.14
C LYS A 495 -14.32 38.79 15.31
N CYS A 496 -13.62 38.36 14.26
CA CYS A 496 -12.89 39.29 13.41
C CYS A 496 -13.80 39.79 12.29
N ASN A 497 -14.15 41.07 12.33
CA ASN A 497 -14.55 41.81 11.14
C ASN A 497 -13.57 41.50 10.01
N PHE A 498 -14.05 41.40 8.77
CA PHE A 498 -13.26 41.18 7.55
C PHE A 498 -12.20 42.28 7.37
N SER A 499 -11.13 42.28 8.16
CA SER A 499 -9.90 42.98 7.86
C SER A 499 -9.16 42.12 6.84
N GLY A 500 -9.02 42.62 5.62
CA GLY A 500 -8.51 41.90 4.44
C GLY A 500 -7.10 41.30 4.52
N ASP A 501 -6.45 41.35 5.69
CA ASP A 501 -5.07 40.92 5.92
C ASP A 501 -4.97 39.40 6.22
N LEU A 502 -6.00 38.77 6.81
CA LEU A 502 -5.90 37.37 7.28
C LEU A 502 -5.96 36.29 6.18
N TYR A 503 -6.46 36.63 4.99
CA TYR A 503 -6.77 35.64 3.93
C TYR A 503 -5.98 35.86 2.65
N THR A 504 -5.01 36.76 2.64
CA THR A 504 -4.39 37.23 1.41
C THR A 504 -3.64 36.13 0.66
N LEU A 505 -2.96 35.22 1.36
CA LEU A 505 -2.26 34.07 0.74
C LEU A 505 -3.18 33.13 -0.04
N ARG A 506 -4.48 33.13 0.27
CA ARG A 506 -5.49 32.35 -0.46
C ARG A 506 -5.76 32.89 -1.87
N PHE A 507 -5.24 34.07 -2.22
CA PHE A 507 -5.25 34.56 -3.59
C PHE A 507 -4.40 33.70 -4.54
N ILE A 508 -3.34 33.05 -4.01
CA ILE A 508 -2.47 32.17 -4.80
C ILE A 508 -3.25 30.99 -5.41
N PRO A 509 -3.94 30.13 -4.62
CA PRO A 509 -4.75 29.07 -5.21
C PRO A 509 -5.89 29.61 -6.07
N PHE A 510 -6.51 30.75 -5.72
CA PHE A 510 -7.53 31.40 -6.56
C PHE A 510 -7.02 31.81 -7.95
N SER A 511 -5.79 32.35 -8.04
CA SER A 511 -5.16 32.71 -9.31
C SER A 511 -4.93 31.47 -10.18
N PHE A 512 -4.39 30.38 -9.61
CA PHE A 512 -4.22 29.13 -10.35
C PHE A 512 -5.54 28.51 -10.79
N ARG A 513 -6.56 28.57 -9.92
CA ARG A 513 -7.92 28.12 -10.23
C ARG A 513 -8.50 28.88 -11.41
N SER A 514 -8.31 30.21 -11.45
CA SER A 514 -8.75 31.05 -12.56
C SER A 514 -8.00 30.72 -13.86
N ASN A 515 -6.70 30.45 -13.78
CA ASN A 515 -5.91 30.03 -14.94
C ASN A 515 -6.32 28.63 -15.44
N PHE A 516 -6.69 27.73 -14.54
CA PHE A 516 -7.25 26.42 -14.91
C PHE A 516 -8.59 26.59 -15.64
N PHE A 517 -9.46 27.49 -15.20
CA PHE A 517 -10.72 27.75 -15.89
C PHE A 517 -10.52 28.14 -17.37
N GLU A 518 -9.59 29.06 -17.64
CA GLU A 518 -9.28 29.50 -19.01
C GLU A 518 -8.62 28.39 -19.84
N SER A 519 -7.59 27.74 -19.31
CA SER A 519 -6.90 26.64 -20.00
C SER A 519 -7.79 25.41 -20.20
N GLY A 520 -8.69 25.12 -19.27
CA GLY A 520 -9.72 24.10 -19.38
C GLY A 520 -10.74 24.42 -20.48
N ARG A 521 -11.17 25.69 -20.62
CA ARG A 521 -12.06 26.11 -21.72
C ARG A 521 -11.41 25.98 -23.09
N ALA A 522 -10.13 26.35 -23.18
CA ALA A 522 -9.33 26.17 -24.40
C ALA A 522 -9.27 24.67 -24.77
N LEU A 523 -8.95 23.81 -23.80
CA LEU A 523 -8.94 22.36 -23.98
C LEU A 523 -10.33 21.81 -24.38
N PHE A 524 -11.40 22.25 -23.71
CA PHE A 524 -12.76 21.82 -24.03
C PHE A 524 -13.13 22.16 -25.48
N THR A 525 -12.82 23.38 -25.93
CA THR A 525 -13.04 23.83 -27.31
C THR A 525 -12.23 23.00 -28.30
N GLU A 526 -10.96 22.73 -28.00
CA GLU A 526 -10.09 21.88 -28.81
C GLU A 526 -10.65 20.45 -28.95
N LEU A 527 -11.04 19.84 -27.84
CA LEU A 527 -11.64 18.50 -27.84
C LEU A 527 -12.94 18.50 -28.64
N LYS A 528 -13.81 19.50 -28.44
CA LYS A 528 -15.08 19.62 -29.19
C LYS A 528 -14.86 19.74 -30.70
N ASN A 529 -13.83 20.47 -31.12
CA ASN A 529 -13.55 20.76 -32.54
C ASN A 529 -12.72 19.69 -33.25
N SER A 530 -12.15 18.71 -32.52
CA SER A 530 -11.40 17.61 -33.13
C SER A 530 -12.34 16.71 -33.95
N PRO A 531 -12.15 16.57 -35.28
CA PRO A 531 -13.10 15.87 -36.16
C PRO A 531 -13.26 14.40 -35.78
N GLU A 532 -14.51 13.92 -35.71
CA GLU A 532 -14.84 12.57 -35.23
C GLU A 532 -14.57 11.45 -36.25
N ASN A 533 -14.34 11.75 -37.53
CA ASN A 533 -14.09 10.75 -38.56
C ASN A 533 -13.22 11.32 -39.68
N VAL A 534 -11.94 10.92 -39.75
CA VAL A 534 -11.22 10.92 -41.03
C VAL A 534 -10.98 9.44 -41.38
N PRO A 535 -11.59 8.91 -42.45
CA PRO A 535 -11.24 7.60 -42.95
C PRO A 535 -9.75 7.62 -43.28
N LYS A 536 -8.97 6.70 -42.69
CA LYS A 536 -7.54 6.54 -43.03
C LYS A 536 -7.43 6.37 -44.55
N SER A 537 -7.01 7.42 -45.24
CA SER A 537 -6.68 7.33 -46.65
C SER A 537 -5.54 6.31 -46.79
N LYS A 538 -5.77 5.34 -47.67
CA LYS A 538 -4.78 4.33 -48.05
C LYS A 538 -3.59 5.04 -48.70
N SER A 539 -2.57 5.44 -47.94
CA SER A 539 -1.25 5.62 -48.51
C SER A 539 -0.13 5.46 -47.49
N LYS A 540 0.79 4.58 -47.88
CA LYS A 540 2.15 4.33 -47.38
C LYS A 540 2.29 3.46 -46.11
N LYS A 541 2.79 2.26 -46.40
CA LYS A 541 3.37 1.21 -45.55
C LYS A 541 3.61 1.59 -44.08
N PRO A 542 3.10 0.80 -43.12
CA PRO A 542 3.51 0.95 -41.73
C PRO A 542 4.98 0.53 -41.63
N ILE A 543 5.85 1.48 -41.28
CA ILE A 543 7.14 1.15 -40.71
C ILE A 543 6.83 0.47 -39.38
N GLN A 544 7.01 -0.85 -39.34
CA GLN A 544 7.10 -1.61 -38.11
C GLN A 544 8.32 -1.06 -37.34
N ASN A 545 8.08 -0.11 -36.43
CA ASN A 545 8.93 0.30 -35.30
C ASN A 545 8.35 1.58 -34.66
N GLN A 546 7.06 1.58 -34.32
CA GLN A 546 6.54 2.54 -33.36
C GLN A 546 5.74 1.79 -32.31
N ASP A 547 6.38 1.77 -31.15
CA ASP A 547 5.93 1.34 -29.84
C ASP A 547 4.42 1.37 -29.65
N SER A 548 3.93 0.25 -29.11
CA SER A 548 2.75 0.19 -28.25
C SER A 548 2.52 1.50 -27.50
N HIS A 549 1.26 1.96 -27.39
CA HIS A 549 0.83 3.03 -26.50
C HIS A 549 1.58 2.97 -25.15
N ASP A 550 2.70 3.68 -25.05
CA ASP A 550 3.50 3.73 -23.84
C ASP A 550 2.87 4.80 -22.93
N PRO A 551 2.30 4.42 -21.77
CA PRO A 551 1.86 5.39 -20.75
C PRO A 551 2.98 6.40 -20.40
N GLY A 552 4.25 6.05 -20.66
CA GLY A 552 5.40 6.93 -20.52
C GLY A 552 5.34 8.24 -21.33
N SER A 553 4.59 8.31 -22.44
CA SER A 553 4.56 9.51 -23.32
C SER A 553 3.94 10.76 -22.68
N ILE A 554 2.90 10.62 -21.84
CA ILE A 554 2.21 11.76 -21.21
C ILE A 554 2.80 12.07 -19.83
N VAL A 555 3.15 11.05 -19.05
CA VAL A 555 3.88 11.21 -17.79
C VAL A 555 5.20 11.95 -18.02
N ASN A 556 5.94 11.63 -19.09
CA ASN A 556 7.15 12.36 -19.47
C ASN A 556 6.85 13.82 -19.87
N LYS A 557 5.66 14.13 -20.38
CA LYS A 557 5.25 15.50 -20.76
C LYS A 557 4.78 16.33 -19.56
N ILE A 558 4.05 15.74 -18.62
CA ILE A 558 3.76 16.35 -17.29
C ILE A 558 5.07 16.56 -16.53
N THR A 559 6.00 15.61 -16.63
CA THR A 559 7.37 15.73 -16.10
C THR A 559 8.13 16.89 -16.73
N ASN A 560 8.01 17.07 -18.05
CA ASN A 560 8.62 18.18 -18.75
C ASN A 560 7.97 19.53 -18.42
N SER A 561 6.65 19.60 -18.15
CA SER A 561 6.00 20.86 -17.75
C SER A 561 6.41 21.31 -16.34
N LEU A 562 6.68 20.36 -15.44
CA LEU A 562 7.21 20.65 -14.10
C LEU A 562 8.74 20.86 -14.07
N LYS A 563 9.46 20.49 -15.14
CA LYS A 563 10.91 20.70 -15.27
C LYS A 563 11.32 22.17 -15.08
N TYR A 564 10.43 23.09 -15.42
CA TYR A 564 10.63 24.53 -15.31
C TYR A 564 10.36 25.10 -13.91
N ILE A 565 9.92 24.27 -12.94
CA ILE A 565 9.71 24.68 -11.54
C ILE A 565 10.55 23.81 -10.59
N PRO A 566 11.87 24.06 -10.50
CA PRO A 566 12.77 23.26 -9.67
C PRO A 566 12.44 23.33 -8.17
N GLU A 567 11.77 24.38 -7.69
CA GLU A 567 11.28 24.54 -6.32
C GLU A 567 10.37 23.38 -5.91
N ILE A 568 9.40 23.04 -6.75
CA ILE A 568 8.41 21.98 -6.48
C ILE A 568 9.09 20.61 -6.52
N LYS A 569 9.91 20.35 -7.54
CA LYS A 569 10.66 19.09 -7.68
C LYS A 569 11.54 18.81 -6.45
N ASN A 570 12.28 19.82 -6.00
CA ASN A 570 13.15 19.71 -4.84
C ASN A 570 12.38 19.51 -3.53
N HIS A 571 11.21 20.15 -3.40
CA HIS A 571 10.33 19.98 -2.23
C HIS A 571 9.85 18.53 -2.10
N PHE A 572 9.50 17.87 -3.21
CA PHE A 572 9.08 16.47 -3.19
C PHE A 572 10.18 15.52 -2.73
N LEU A 573 11.40 15.72 -3.21
CA LEU A 573 12.54 14.90 -2.81
C LEU A 573 12.80 14.99 -1.29
N ILE A 574 12.85 16.20 -0.73
CA ILE A 574 13.15 16.39 0.69
C ILE A 574 12.00 15.95 1.60
N ASP A 575 10.75 16.16 1.18
CA ASP A 575 9.59 15.78 1.98
C ASP A 575 9.44 14.25 2.03
N ARG A 576 9.91 13.51 1.00
CA ARG A 576 9.93 12.03 0.99
C ARG A 576 10.87 11.53 2.08
N LEU A 577 12.10 12.04 2.06
CA LEU A 577 13.12 11.70 3.04
C LEU A 577 12.63 12.00 4.46
N ARG A 578 12.04 13.18 4.67
CA ARG A 578 11.48 13.60 5.95
C ARG A 578 10.47 12.58 6.50
N ARG A 579 9.53 12.11 5.67
CA ARG A 579 8.46 11.22 6.12
C ARG A 579 8.94 9.82 6.45
N TYR A 580 9.82 9.24 5.64
CA TYR A 580 10.40 7.94 5.97
C TYR A 580 11.25 7.97 7.23
N LEU A 581 11.93 9.08 7.48
CA LEU A 581 12.60 9.31 8.77
C LEU A 581 11.56 9.38 9.90
N GLU A 582 10.47 10.13 9.75
CA GLU A 582 9.38 10.18 10.74
C GLU A 582 8.77 8.80 11.00
N PHE A 583 8.58 7.97 9.97
CA PHE A 583 8.09 6.60 10.14
C PHE A 583 9.09 5.77 10.95
N SER A 584 10.37 5.81 10.57
CA SER A 584 11.41 5.04 11.24
C SER A 584 11.65 5.45 12.70
N ILE A 585 11.46 6.73 13.05
CA ILE A 585 11.69 7.23 14.41
C ILE A 585 10.53 6.86 15.35
N ASN A 586 9.32 6.68 14.82
CA ASN A 586 8.11 6.43 15.60
C ASN A 586 7.64 4.97 15.54
N VAL A 587 8.27 4.12 14.75
CA VAL A 587 7.88 2.70 14.63
C VAL A 587 8.30 1.92 15.89
N PRO A 588 7.41 1.09 16.47
CA PRO A 588 7.79 0.21 17.56
C PRO A 588 8.72 -0.90 17.07
N LEU A 589 9.67 -1.31 17.93
CA LEU A 589 10.57 -2.44 17.71
C LEU A 589 10.20 -3.55 18.70
N ASN A 590 9.63 -4.64 18.20
CA ASN A 590 9.20 -5.79 18.99
C ASN A 590 9.89 -7.06 18.48
N GLU A 591 10.26 -7.98 19.37
CA GLU A 591 10.91 -9.27 19.02
C GLU A 591 10.07 -10.15 18.10
N ASP A 592 8.75 -10.06 18.24
CA ASP A 592 7.80 -10.86 17.46
C ASP A 592 7.36 -10.19 16.15
N GLU A 593 7.69 -8.91 15.92
CA GLU A 593 7.19 -8.14 14.77
C GLU A 593 8.30 -7.49 13.94
N MET A 594 8.58 -8.08 12.76
CA MET A 594 9.60 -7.62 11.80
C MET A 594 9.31 -6.23 11.18
N ASN A 595 8.11 -5.68 11.37
CA ASN A 595 7.67 -4.42 10.74
C ASN A 595 8.59 -3.24 11.05
N GLY A 596 9.01 -3.10 12.31
CA GLY A 596 9.85 -1.99 12.72
C GLY A 596 11.24 -2.03 12.08
N VAL A 597 11.84 -3.22 12.04
CA VAL A 597 13.13 -3.51 11.38
C VAL A 597 13.06 -3.12 9.90
N LEU A 598 12.07 -3.66 9.16
CA LEU A 598 11.90 -3.40 7.72
C LEU A 598 11.61 -1.92 7.43
N THR A 599 10.89 -1.23 8.31
CA THR A 599 10.63 0.22 8.18
C THR A 599 11.93 1.04 8.29
N ILE A 600 12.83 0.67 9.22
CA ILE A 600 14.15 1.32 9.36
C ILE A 600 15.02 1.04 8.12
N GLU A 601 15.05 -0.19 7.62
CA GLU A 601 15.77 -0.51 6.38
C GLU A 601 15.25 0.29 5.19
N ARG A 602 13.93 0.44 5.09
CA ARG A 602 13.32 1.26 4.05
C ARG A 602 13.78 2.71 4.15
N ALA A 603 13.83 3.28 5.35
CA ALA A 603 14.35 4.63 5.57
C ALA A 603 15.85 4.75 5.18
N LEU A 604 16.69 3.77 5.53
CA LEU A 604 18.09 3.70 5.10
C LEU A 604 18.22 3.68 3.56
N GLN A 605 17.37 2.91 2.90
CA GLN A 605 17.33 2.86 1.44
C GLN A 605 16.94 4.23 0.85
N VAL A 606 15.92 4.89 1.40
CA VAL A 606 15.45 6.22 0.97
C VAL A 606 16.53 7.29 1.16
N ILE A 607 17.27 7.26 2.27
CA ILE A 607 18.44 8.14 2.49
C ILE A 607 19.44 7.96 1.35
N GLY A 608 19.87 6.71 1.09
CA GLY A 608 20.85 6.43 0.06
C GLY A 608 20.36 6.81 -1.35
N GLU A 609 19.09 6.59 -1.67
CA GLU A 609 18.47 7.01 -2.93
C GLU A 609 18.46 8.54 -3.09
N THR A 610 18.10 9.25 -2.02
CA THR A 610 18.03 10.71 -2.01
C THR A 610 19.40 11.34 -2.17
N LEU A 611 20.42 10.80 -1.49
CA LEU A 611 21.81 11.26 -1.60
C LEU A 611 22.39 10.98 -3.00
N ASN A 612 21.94 9.91 -3.68
CA ASN A 612 22.43 9.53 -5.02
C ASN A 612 21.91 10.46 -6.14
N THR A 613 21.14 11.50 -5.81
CA THR A 613 20.67 12.52 -6.77
C THR A 613 21.72 13.56 -7.13
N THR A 614 22.92 13.51 -6.52
CA THR A 614 24.03 14.45 -6.79
C THR A 614 24.68 14.31 -8.17
N GLU A 615 24.35 13.28 -8.93
CA GLU A 615 24.69 13.13 -10.37
C GLU A 615 23.86 14.08 -11.26
N SER A 616 22.86 14.76 -10.69
CA SER A 616 21.99 15.74 -11.35
C SER A 616 22.21 17.17 -10.83
N SER A 617 21.62 18.18 -11.48
CA SER A 617 21.65 19.57 -11.01
C SER A 617 20.75 19.85 -9.79
N CYS A 618 20.38 18.82 -9.01
CA CYS A 618 19.47 18.92 -7.88
C CYS A 618 20.13 19.61 -6.68
N ILE A 619 19.54 20.74 -6.25
CA ILE A 619 20.04 21.56 -5.14
C ILE A 619 20.00 20.81 -3.80
N ILE A 620 18.91 20.06 -3.56
CA ILE A 620 18.70 19.35 -2.30
C ILE A 620 19.68 18.21 -2.11
N GLY A 621 19.99 17.46 -3.18
CA GLY A 621 20.97 16.37 -3.11
C GLY A 621 22.33 16.87 -2.59
N HIS A 622 22.80 18.01 -3.08
CA HIS A 622 24.07 18.60 -2.65
C HIS A 622 24.02 19.17 -1.22
N LEU A 623 22.91 19.82 -0.82
CA LEU A 623 22.74 20.26 0.57
C LEU A 623 22.77 19.08 1.54
N LEU A 624 22.04 18.01 1.22
CA LEU A 624 22.00 16.80 2.04
C LEU A 624 23.37 16.14 2.11
N CYS A 625 24.12 16.03 1.00
CA CYS A 625 25.48 15.51 1.07
C CYS A 625 26.39 16.35 1.98
N SER A 626 26.24 17.68 1.98
CA SER A 626 27.02 18.54 2.88
C SER A 626 26.65 18.39 4.37
N CYS A 627 25.49 17.80 4.69
CA CYS A 627 25.10 17.55 6.07
C CYS A 627 25.89 16.42 6.75
N PHE A 628 26.51 15.52 5.99
CA PHE A 628 27.14 14.32 6.51
C PHE A 628 28.67 14.37 6.43
N PRO A 629 29.39 13.71 7.35
CA PRO A 629 30.83 13.52 7.23
C PRO A 629 31.20 12.80 5.92
N LYS A 630 32.34 13.17 5.33
CA LYS A 630 32.83 12.59 4.06
C LYS A 630 32.97 11.06 4.12
N ASP A 631 33.28 10.51 5.29
CA ASP A 631 33.51 9.07 5.47
C ASP A 631 32.20 8.26 5.54
N VAL A 632 31.09 8.90 5.92
CA VAL A 632 29.79 8.25 6.12
C VAL A 632 28.95 8.23 4.83
N LEU A 633 29.12 9.23 3.95
CA LEU A 633 28.42 9.28 2.66
C LEU A 633 28.65 8.02 1.80
N PRO A 634 29.89 7.52 1.61
CA PRO A 634 30.14 6.26 0.94
C PRO A 634 29.40 5.09 1.57
N ASP A 635 29.23 5.07 2.90
CA ASP A 635 28.55 3.98 3.58
C ASP A 635 27.05 3.97 3.26
N PHE A 636 26.36 5.13 3.26
CA PHE A 636 24.98 5.21 2.80
C PHE A 636 24.82 4.77 1.32
N PHE A 637 25.74 5.19 0.45
CA PHE A 637 25.72 4.75 -0.96
C PHE A 637 25.94 3.24 -1.10
N LYS A 638 26.88 2.67 -0.34
CA LYS A 638 27.16 1.24 -0.33
C LYS A 638 26.00 0.47 0.27
N ILE A 639 25.40 0.89 1.37
CA ILE A 639 24.21 0.26 1.96
C ILE A 639 23.09 0.18 0.93
N ARG A 640 22.78 1.30 0.26
CA ARG A 640 21.80 1.33 -0.83
C ARG A 640 22.20 0.39 -1.97
N ASN A 641 23.40 0.54 -2.53
CA ASN A 641 23.82 -0.14 -3.76
C ASN A 641 24.20 -1.61 -3.58
N HIS A 642 24.59 -2.01 -2.37
CA HIS A 642 25.19 -3.32 -2.08
C HIS A 642 24.34 -4.16 -1.14
N CYS A 643 23.54 -3.54 -0.26
CA CYS A 643 22.73 -4.27 0.71
C CYS A 643 21.23 -4.20 0.41
N LEU A 644 20.68 -3.05 -0.02
CA LEU A 644 19.23 -2.82 -0.04
C LEU A 644 18.59 -2.72 -1.44
N SER A 645 19.30 -2.32 -2.49
CA SER A 645 18.69 -2.07 -3.82
C SER A 645 19.10 -3.07 -4.90
N LYS A 646 19.98 -4.02 -4.61
CA LYS A 646 20.41 -5.05 -5.57
C LYS A 646 20.65 -6.36 -4.84
N TYR A 647 20.24 -7.48 -5.44
CA TYR A 647 20.59 -8.79 -4.92
C TYR A 647 22.10 -9.01 -5.00
N ARG A 648 22.73 -9.23 -3.84
CA ARG A 648 24.11 -9.72 -3.71
C ARG A 648 24.12 -10.82 -2.67
N ALA A 649 24.58 -12.00 -3.07
CA ALA A 649 24.49 -13.21 -2.24
C ALA A 649 25.01 -13.00 -0.81
N ARG A 650 26.21 -12.43 -0.65
CA ARG A 650 26.81 -12.18 0.68
C ARG A 650 26.01 -11.17 1.50
N ALA A 651 25.74 -10.01 0.91
CA ALA A 651 25.09 -8.90 1.60
C ALA A 651 23.64 -9.19 2.03
N MET A 652 22.87 -9.92 1.20
CA MET A 652 21.48 -10.27 1.54
C MET A 652 21.38 -11.23 2.73
N ASN A 653 22.35 -12.12 2.90
CA ASN A 653 22.34 -13.06 4.02
C ASN A 653 22.87 -12.41 5.30
N GLY A 654 23.88 -11.55 5.19
CA GLY A 654 24.28 -10.70 6.31
C GLY A 654 23.15 -9.80 6.78
N LYS A 655 22.41 -9.19 5.84
CA LYS A 655 21.17 -8.45 6.12
C LYS A 655 20.17 -9.31 6.88
N PHE A 656 19.85 -10.51 6.40
CA PHE A 656 18.90 -11.42 7.04
C PHE A 656 19.27 -11.80 8.48
N MET A 657 20.57 -11.96 8.77
CA MET A 657 21.01 -12.21 10.14
C MET A 657 20.90 -10.98 11.02
N LEU A 658 21.19 -9.79 10.49
CA LEU A 658 21.05 -8.52 11.22
C LEU A 658 19.59 -8.20 11.55
N GLU A 659 18.65 -8.56 10.68
CA GLU A 659 17.21 -8.37 10.92
C GLU A 659 16.71 -9.07 12.20
N LYS A 660 17.46 -10.05 12.72
CA LYS A 660 17.17 -10.73 14.00
C LYS A 660 17.74 -10.01 15.23
N ASP A 661 18.62 -9.03 15.04
CA ASP A 661 19.25 -8.26 16.12
C ASP A 661 18.51 -6.92 16.32
N ILE A 662 17.49 -6.94 17.18
CA ILE A 662 16.67 -5.74 17.43
C ILE A 662 17.45 -4.64 18.14
N PHE A 663 18.43 -4.98 18.98
CA PHE A 663 19.28 -4.00 19.65
C PHE A 663 20.10 -3.21 18.63
N ARG A 664 20.53 -3.85 17.53
CA ARG A 664 21.15 -3.16 16.41
C ARG A 664 20.22 -2.14 15.77
N PHE A 665 18.96 -2.51 15.58
CA PHE A 665 17.96 -1.65 14.95
C PHE A 665 17.51 -0.50 15.87
N ASP A 666 17.49 -0.68 17.19
CA ASP A 666 17.27 0.39 18.15
C ASP A 666 18.36 1.48 18.04
N LYS A 667 19.63 1.07 17.91
CA LYS A 667 20.72 2.00 17.64
C LYS A 667 20.57 2.70 16.29
N LEU A 668 20.21 1.97 15.24
CA LEU A 668 19.94 2.57 13.93
C LEU A 668 18.77 3.56 13.97
N GLN A 669 17.72 3.29 14.75
CA GLN A 669 16.61 4.22 14.98
C GLN A 669 17.09 5.51 15.65
N SER A 670 17.98 5.41 16.64
CA SER A 670 18.64 6.57 17.24
C SER A 670 19.44 7.37 16.20
N VAL A 671 20.16 6.70 15.30
CA VAL A 671 20.83 7.36 14.17
C VAL A 671 19.81 8.03 13.24
N MET A 672 18.67 7.41 12.93
CA MET A 672 17.62 8.04 12.09
C MET A 672 17.10 9.33 12.74
N LYS A 673 16.93 9.34 14.08
CA LYS A 673 16.55 10.54 14.83
C LYS A 673 17.61 11.64 14.74
N GLN A 674 18.89 11.27 14.75
CA GLN A 674 19.99 12.23 14.52
C GLN A 674 19.94 12.76 13.09
N VAL A 675 19.83 11.89 12.08
CA VAL A 675 19.70 12.27 10.66
C VAL A 675 18.58 13.29 10.47
N TYR A 676 17.38 13.02 11.02
CA TYR A 676 16.24 13.94 10.97
C TYR A 676 16.58 15.33 11.52
N ASN A 677 17.24 15.39 12.68
CA ASN A 677 17.64 16.66 13.31
C ASN A 677 18.71 17.44 12.53
N ILE A 678 19.57 16.73 11.78
CA ILE A 678 20.63 17.33 10.95
C ILE A 678 20.04 17.94 9.68
N ILE A 679 19.14 17.22 9.01
CA ILE A 679 18.57 17.69 7.73
C ILE A 679 17.48 18.75 7.93
N GLN A 680 17.00 18.94 9.16
CA GLN A 680 15.94 19.90 9.48
C GLN A 680 16.14 21.31 8.90
N PRO A 681 17.34 21.95 8.96
CA PRO A 681 17.57 23.26 8.36
C PRO A 681 17.44 23.25 6.82
N VAL A 682 17.82 22.15 6.17
CA VAL A 682 17.67 21.95 4.72
C VAL A 682 16.19 21.88 4.38
N TYR A 683 15.42 21.07 5.10
CA TYR A 683 13.97 20.98 4.94
C TYR A 683 13.28 22.34 5.10
N LEU A 684 13.57 23.04 6.20
CA LEU A 684 12.98 24.36 6.48
C LEU A 684 13.35 25.39 5.42
N SER A 685 14.62 25.45 5.00
CA SER A 685 15.05 26.38 3.94
C SER A 685 14.33 26.11 2.62
N GLN A 686 14.09 24.84 2.27
CA GLN A 686 13.35 24.46 1.07
C GLN A 686 11.86 24.74 1.19
N LEU A 687 11.26 24.57 2.37
CA LEU A 687 9.86 24.93 2.65
C LEU A 687 9.66 26.44 2.48
N PHE A 688 10.54 27.27 3.05
CA PHE A 688 10.46 28.72 2.86
C PHE A 688 10.71 29.13 1.42
N ARG A 689 11.64 28.48 0.71
CA ARG A 689 11.89 28.74 -0.71
C ARG A 689 10.63 28.54 -1.55
N ILE A 690 9.89 27.44 -1.33
CA ILE A 690 8.67 27.17 -2.10
C ILE A 690 7.53 28.12 -1.73
N GLN A 691 7.42 28.49 -0.45
CA GLN A 691 6.46 29.49 0.00
C GLN A 691 6.76 30.87 -0.62
N ASP A 692 7.99 31.35 -0.50
CA ASP A 692 8.45 32.62 -1.09
C ASP A 692 8.22 32.67 -2.61
N PHE A 693 8.56 31.59 -3.32
CA PHE A 693 8.29 31.47 -4.76
C PHE A 693 6.79 31.63 -5.09
N MET A 694 5.92 30.94 -4.36
CA MET A 694 4.47 31.00 -4.60
C MET A 694 3.88 32.35 -4.21
N VAL A 695 4.36 32.96 -3.13
CA VAL A 695 3.90 34.29 -2.69
C VAL A 695 4.35 35.39 -3.63
N LYS A 696 5.58 35.34 -4.15
CA LYS A 696 6.03 36.26 -5.21
C LYS A 696 5.18 36.18 -6.46
N LYS A 697 4.82 34.96 -6.86
CA LYS A 697 3.89 34.76 -7.99
C LYS A 697 2.52 35.34 -7.69
N GLY A 698 1.95 35.07 -6.51
CA GLY A 698 0.68 35.67 -6.10
C GLY A 698 0.72 37.20 -6.02
N LEU A 699 1.84 37.78 -5.56
CA LEU A 699 2.04 39.22 -5.51
C LEU A 699 1.99 39.82 -6.92
N TYR A 700 2.76 39.26 -7.86
CA TYR A 700 2.74 39.70 -9.27
C TYR A 700 1.33 39.64 -9.87
N GLU A 701 0.60 38.54 -9.65
CA GLU A 701 -0.77 38.37 -10.13
C GLU A 701 -1.75 39.36 -9.47
N SER A 702 -1.49 39.78 -8.23
CA SER A 702 -2.38 40.68 -7.47
C SER A 702 -2.25 42.16 -7.87
N GLU A 703 -1.09 42.56 -8.41
CA GLU A 703 -0.81 43.94 -8.85
C GLU A 703 -1.79 44.39 -9.94
N GLY A 704 -2.25 43.45 -10.79
CA GLY A 704 -3.25 43.68 -11.83
C GLY A 704 -4.70 43.47 -11.41
N VAL A 705 -4.99 43.21 -10.12
CA VAL A 705 -6.33 42.91 -9.61
C VAL A 705 -6.88 44.00 -8.70
N HIS A 706 -6.18 44.31 -7.61
CA HIS A 706 -6.66 45.30 -6.64
C HIS A 706 -5.51 45.83 -5.78
N PHE A 707 -5.45 47.15 -5.57
CA PHE A 707 -4.35 47.79 -4.83
C PHE A 707 -4.22 47.28 -3.39
N VAL A 708 -5.33 47.15 -2.65
CA VAL A 708 -5.31 46.67 -1.25
C VAL A 708 -4.85 45.22 -1.18
N LEU A 709 -5.26 44.38 -2.14
CA LEU A 709 -4.83 42.98 -2.19
C LEU A 709 -3.33 42.88 -2.47
N SER A 710 -2.83 43.70 -3.38
CA SER A 710 -1.40 43.79 -3.68
C SER A 710 -0.60 44.27 -2.47
N ASP A 711 -1.06 45.30 -1.77
CA ASP A 711 -0.42 45.79 -0.53
C ASP A 711 -0.40 44.70 0.55
N ASN A 712 -1.49 43.97 0.72
CA ASN A 712 -1.56 42.86 1.66
C ASN A 712 -0.67 41.69 1.25
N MET A 713 -0.57 41.36 -0.05
CA MET A 713 0.39 40.37 -0.55
C MET A 713 1.84 40.81 -0.30
N LYS A 714 2.14 42.12 -0.37
CA LYS A 714 3.44 42.66 0.03
C LYS A 714 3.69 42.48 1.53
N LYS A 715 2.68 42.72 2.37
CA LYS A 715 2.78 42.45 3.82
C LYS A 715 3.02 40.97 4.10
N GLU A 716 2.31 40.06 3.43
CA GLU A 716 2.51 38.61 3.57
C GLU A 716 3.90 38.17 3.12
N HIS A 717 4.38 38.68 1.98
CA HIS A 717 5.75 38.47 1.54
C HIS A 717 6.78 38.96 2.56
N ASN A 718 6.54 40.12 3.17
CA ASN A 718 7.37 40.64 4.27
C ASN A 718 7.24 39.77 5.53
N GLY A 719 6.06 39.22 5.81
CA GLY A 719 5.82 38.28 6.92
C GLY A 719 6.59 36.97 6.76
N ILE A 720 6.57 36.38 5.56
CA ILE A 720 7.41 35.22 5.22
C ILE A 720 8.88 35.58 5.37
N THR A 721 9.30 36.76 4.92
CA THR A 721 10.67 37.24 5.11
C THR A 721 11.04 37.31 6.61
N ARG A 722 10.15 37.80 7.48
CA ARG A 722 10.35 37.77 8.94
C ARG A 722 10.42 36.36 9.52
N LEU A 723 9.58 35.44 9.05
CA LEU A 723 9.63 34.03 9.48
C LEU A 723 10.95 33.36 9.07
N ILE A 724 11.46 33.70 7.87
CA ILE A 724 12.80 33.30 7.43
C ILE A 724 13.85 33.89 8.40
N ASP A 725 13.71 35.16 8.82
CA ASP A 725 14.60 35.79 9.81
C ASP A 725 14.59 35.10 11.16
N GLU A 726 13.41 34.80 11.70
CA GLU A 726 13.24 34.08 12.96
C GLU A 726 13.82 32.68 12.88
N ASN A 727 13.60 31.98 11.77
CA ASN A 727 14.13 30.65 11.54
C ASN A 727 15.65 30.66 11.43
N PHE A 728 16.20 31.62 10.67
CA PHE A 728 17.64 31.82 10.53
C PHE A 728 18.27 32.08 11.90
N LYS A 729 17.68 32.96 12.72
CA LYS A 729 18.14 33.21 14.10
C LYS A 729 18.07 31.95 14.97
N LYS A 730 16.95 31.22 14.95
CA LYS A 730 16.74 29.99 15.73
C LYS A 730 17.73 28.89 15.38
N TYR A 731 18.08 28.75 14.11
CA TYR A 731 18.97 27.71 13.61
C TYR A 731 20.34 28.25 13.15
N LYS A 732 20.73 29.44 13.60
CA LYS A 732 21.91 30.17 13.13
C LYS A 732 23.19 29.34 13.20
N SER A 733 23.38 28.62 14.32
CA SER A 733 24.53 27.73 14.52
C SER A 733 24.53 26.51 13.59
N LYS A 734 23.36 25.97 13.25
CA LYS A 734 23.23 24.89 12.26
C LYS A 734 23.45 25.38 10.83
N TYR A 735 23.02 26.60 10.51
CA TYR A 735 23.29 27.21 9.20
C TYR A 735 24.78 27.51 9.01
N LYS A 736 25.49 28.00 10.04
CA LYS A 736 26.96 28.13 10.04
C LYS A 736 27.64 26.81 9.67
N LEU A 737 27.26 25.72 10.34
CA LEU A 737 27.79 24.38 10.08
C LEU A 737 27.48 23.91 8.66
N LEU A 738 26.23 24.08 8.19
CA LEU A 738 25.81 23.72 6.83
C LEU A 738 26.61 24.48 5.76
N SER A 739 26.83 25.78 5.93
CA SER A 739 27.61 26.61 5.02
C SER A 739 29.07 26.18 4.95
N ASN A 740 29.71 26.00 6.11
CA ASN A 740 31.09 25.52 6.19
C ASN A 740 31.25 24.16 5.51
N ASN A 741 30.33 23.23 5.78
CA ASN A 741 30.36 21.91 5.17
C ASN A 741 30.11 21.95 3.66
N LEU A 742 29.18 22.80 3.19
CA LEU A 742 28.91 22.94 1.76
C LEU A 742 30.12 23.52 1.02
N LEU A 743 30.76 24.56 1.56
CA LEU A 743 31.99 25.13 1.01
C LEU A 743 33.10 24.07 0.94
N ASN A 744 33.33 23.34 2.03
CA ASN A 744 34.29 22.23 2.06
C ASN A 744 33.92 21.13 1.06
N TYR A 745 32.63 20.82 0.89
CA TYR A 745 32.16 19.81 -0.05
C TYR A 745 32.46 20.22 -1.50
N VAL A 746 32.17 21.46 -1.89
CA VAL A 746 32.44 21.96 -3.25
C VAL A 746 33.95 22.09 -3.52
N GLU A 747 34.72 22.58 -2.55
CA GLU A 747 36.17 22.77 -2.65
C GLU A 747 36.91 21.43 -2.86
N ASN A 748 36.46 20.38 -2.17
CA ASN A 748 37.12 19.08 -2.17
C ASN A 748 36.56 18.08 -3.20
N ASP A 749 35.47 18.40 -3.90
CA ASP A 749 34.87 17.46 -4.85
C ASP A 749 35.70 17.36 -6.15
N LYS A 750 36.31 16.19 -6.33
CA LYS A 750 37.15 15.85 -7.49
C LYS A 750 36.34 15.37 -8.71
N ARG A 751 35.01 15.19 -8.60
CA ARG A 751 34.17 14.74 -9.73
C ARG A 751 34.21 15.74 -10.88
N LYS A 752 34.35 15.21 -12.10
CA LYS A 752 34.33 15.97 -13.37
C LYS A 752 32.95 16.01 -14.03
N GLU A 753 31.93 15.42 -13.41
CA GLU A 753 30.57 15.38 -13.96
C GLU A 753 29.96 16.78 -14.04
N LYS A 754 29.51 17.15 -15.24
CA LYS A 754 28.94 18.47 -15.55
C LYS A 754 27.79 18.85 -14.63
N ASN A 755 26.78 17.97 -14.55
CA ASN A 755 25.54 18.24 -13.84
C ASN A 755 25.76 18.39 -12.34
N SER A 756 26.68 17.62 -11.78
CA SER A 756 27.11 17.73 -10.39
C SER A 756 27.75 19.09 -10.10
N LYS A 757 28.66 19.57 -10.97
CA LYS A 757 29.30 20.89 -10.81
C LYS A 757 28.29 22.04 -10.93
N ILE A 758 27.38 21.98 -11.91
CA ILE A 758 26.28 22.96 -12.05
C ILE A 758 25.37 22.92 -10.81
N GLY A 759 25.04 21.74 -10.31
CA GLY A 759 24.25 21.55 -9.10
C GLY A 759 24.92 22.17 -7.87
N GLN A 760 26.23 21.96 -7.70
CA GLN A 760 27.03 22.56 -6.62
C GLN A 760 26.98 24.08 -6.62
N LEU A 761 27.27 24.71 -7.77
CA LEU A 761 27.22 26.16 -7.91
C LEU A 761 25.81 26.69 -7.63
N THR A 762 24.79 26.06 -8.21
CA THR A 762 23.39 26.45 -7.99
C THR A 762 23.00 26.31 -6.50
N THR A 763 23.56 25.33 -5.80
CA THR A 763 23.33 25.11 -4.36
C THR A 763 23.98 26.19 -3.50
N LEU A 764 25.23 26.56 -3.80
CA LEU A 764 25.90 27.70 -3.16
C LEU A 764 25.10 28.98 -3.37
N LYS A 765 24.67 29.26 -4.61
CA LYS A 765 23.82 30.42 -4.91
C LYS A 765 22.58 30.44 -4.05
N PHE A 766 21.85 29.33 -4.00
CA PHE A 766 20.63 29.21 -3.21
C PHE A 766 20.90 29.54 -1.73
N LEU A 767 21.89 28.90 -1.11
CA LEU A 767 22.16 29.06 0.31
C LEU A 767 22.61 30.48 0.66
N PHE A 768 23.49 31.09 -0.13
CA PHE A 768 23.97 32.45 0.11
C PHE A 768 22.97 33.53 -0.35
N THR A 769 22.01 33.19 -1.22
CA THR A 769 20.86 34.05 -1.48
C THR A 769 19.93 34.08 -0.26
N PHE A 770 19.69 32.91 0.34
CA PHE A 770 18.90 32.76 1.57
C PHE A 770 19.48 33.57 2.74
N PHE A 771 20.81 33.75 2.80
CA PHE A 771 21.44 34.59 3.84
C PHE A 771 21.46 36.10 3.55
N GLY A 772 21.04 36.53 2.36
CA GLY A 772 21.35 37.87 1.85
C GLY A 772 20.89 39.04 2.72
N ASN A 773 19.81 38.85 3.49
CA ASN A 773 19.26 39.89 4.36
C ASN A 773 20.05 40.10 5.66
N TYR A 774 20.97 39.19 6.00
CA TYR A 774 21.67 39.16 7.30
C TYR A 774 23.14 39.61 7.23
N CYS A 775 23.64 39.93 6.04
CA CYS A 775 24.95 40.52 5.84
C CYS A 775 24.93 42.02 6.21
N ASP A 776 26.04 42.56 6.72
CA ASP A 776 26.24 44.02 6.77
C ASP A 776 26.35 44.61 5.34
N GLU A 777 26.25 45.92 5.16
CA GLU A 777 26.23 46.52 3.81
C GLU A 777 27.48 46.18 2.99
N ARG A 778 28.64 46.13 3.64
CA ARG A 778 29.91 45.74 3.01
C ARG A 778 29.85 44.29 2.50
N SER A 779 29.40 43.37 3.34
CA SER A 779 29.24 41.95 3.01
C SER A 779 28.08 41.72 2.02
N LYS A 780 27.06 42.60 1.97
CA LYS A 780 25.99 42.55 0.96
C LYS A 780 26.55 42.82 -0.44
N ASN A 781 27.37 43.85 -0.59
CA ASN A 781 28.01 44.19 -1.86
C ASN A 781 28.98 43.10 -2.33
N GLU A 782 29.83 42.63 -1.40
CA GLU A 782 30.79 41.55 -1.67
C GLU A 782 30.08 40.24 -2.03
N ARG A 783 29.00 39.88 -1.32
CA ARG A 783 28.15 38.73 -1.63
C ARG A 783 27.50 38.86 -3.00
N SER A 784 26.88 39.99 -3.32
CA SER A 784 26.24 40.21 -4.62
C SER A 784 27.24 40.07 -5.77
N SER A 785 28.44 40.65 -5.63
CA SER A 785 29.54 40.45 -6.59
C SER A 785 29.93 38.98 -6.71
N THR A 786 30.13 38.29 -5.58
CA THR A 786 30.53 36.88 -5.55
C THR A 786 29.46 35.95 -6.17
N LEU A 787 28.18 36.27 -5.98
CA LEU A 787 27.07 35.53 -6.58
C LEU A 787 26.98 35.75 -8.10
N ASN A 788 27.33 36.94 -8.60
CA ASN A 788 27.44 37.21 -10.03
C ASN A 788 28.61 36.43 -10.66
N ASP A 789 29.78 36.44 -10.03
CA ASP A 789 30.94 35.63 -10.46
C ASP A 789 30.58 34.13 -10.53
N LEU A 790 29.78 33.65 -9.58
CA LEU A 790 29.30 32.28 -9.53
C LEU A 790 28.29 31.96 -10.67
N ASP A 791 27.42 32.91 -11.03
CA ASP A 791 26.51 32.76 -12.17
C ASP A 791 27.25 32.75 -13.52
N GLU A 792 28.27 33.57 -13.67
CA GLU A 792 29.12 33.59 -14.87
C GLU A 792 29.84 32.25 -15.03
N LEU A 793 30.44 31.74 -13.96
CA LEU A 793 31.10 30.43 -13.98
C LEU A 793 30.10 29.30 -14.30
N LYS A 794 28.89 29.36 -13.76
CA LYS A 794 27.82 28.40 -14.08
C LYS A 794 27.48 28.42 -15.58
N LYS A 795 27.32 29.60 -16.20
CA LYS A 795 27.06 29.74 -17.64
C LYS A 795 28.18 29.14 -18.48
N VAL A 796 29.44 29.30 -18.05
CA VAL A 796 30.61 28.66 -18.69
C VAL A 796 30.52 27.13 -18.65
N PHE A 797 30.10 26.54 -17.54
CA PHE A 797 29.90 25.08 -17.47
C PHE A 797 28.70 24.61 -18.29
N GLU A 798 27.63 25.41 -18.36
CA GLU A 798 26.47 25.12 -19.19
C GLU A 798 26.82 25.11 -20.68
N SER A 799 27.68 26.03 -21.15
CA SER A 799 28.04 26.22 -22.57
C SER A 799 29.05 25.23 -23.15
N LYS A 800 29.79 24.47 -22.33
CA LYS A 800 30.81 23.48 -22.77
C LYS A 800 30.26 22.19 -23.43
N THR A 801 29.12 22.24 -24.13
CA THR A 801 28.44 21.04 -24.68
C THR A 801 28.94 20.55 -26.04
N THR A 802 29.18 19.24 -26.14
CA THR A 802 28.82 18.39 -27.30
C THR A 802 27.88 17.27 -26.84
N VAL A 803 27.06 16.72 -27.74
CA VAL A 803 25.89 15.86 -27.43
C VAL A 803 26.23 14.58 -26.65
N ASP A 804 27.49 14.13 -26.64
CA ASP A 804 27.87 12.80 -26.12
C ASP A 804 28.79 12.78 -24.88
N LYS A 805 29.20 13.93 -24.30
CA LYS A 805 30.10 13.94 -23.11
C LYS A 805 29.42 14.49 -21.85
N THR A 806 29.30 13.65 -20.82
CA THR A 806 28.80 13.99 -19.47
C THR A 806 29.86 14.60 -18.55
N GLU A 807 31.14 14.46 -18.89
CA GLU A 807 32.28 15.03 -18.16
C GLU A 807 32.71 16.37 -18.77
N ILE A 808 33.10 17.32 -17.91
CA ILE A 808 33.69 18.60 -18.30
C ILE A 808 35.18 18.65 -17.94
N ASP A 809 36.01 19.13 -18.86
CA ASP A 809 37.38 19.53 -18.56
C ASP A 809 37.37 20.93 -17.95
N ILE A 810 37.68 20.98 -16.66
CA ILE A 810 37.79 22.21 -15.87
C ILE A 810 39.19 22.79 -16.11
N THR A 811 39.26 24.00 -16.68
CA THR A 811 40.54 24.66 -16.95
C THR A 811 41.20 25.14 -15.65
N ALA A 812 42.52 25.38 -15.68
CA ALA A 812 43.23 25.94 -14.53
C ALA A 812 42.63 27.29 -14.09
N HIS A 813 42.20 28.11 -15.06
CA HIS A 813 41.55 29.39 -14.82
C HIS A 813 40.20 29.21 -14.10
N GLU A 814 39.32 28.31 -14.57
CA GLU A 814 38.03 28.03 -13.91
C GLU A 814 38.20 27.49 -12.49
N LYS A 815 39.23 26.67 -12.25
CA LYS A 815 39.56 26.19 -10.92
C LYS A 815 39.99 27.35 -10.00
N GLN A 816 40.77 28.29 -10.52
CA GLN A 816 41.17 29.49 -9.79
C GLN A 816 39.97 30.40 -9.49
N CYS A 817 39.03 30.55 -10.44
CA CYS A 817 37.77 31.27 -10.21
C CYS A 817 36.92 30.61 -9.12
N MET A 818 36.77 29.28 -9.13
CA MET A 818 36.09 28.56 -8.04
C MET A 818 36.75 28.79 -6.68
N ILE A 819 38.07 28.70 -6.60
CA ILE A 819 38.81 28.94 -5.34
C ILE A 819 38.56 30.36 -4.83
N LYS A 820 38.61 31.36 -5.73
CA LYS A 820 38.33 32.77 -5.38
C LYS A 820 36.90 32.92 -4.84
N ILE A 821 35.90 32.39 -5.55
CA ILE A 821 34.49 32.42 -5.13
C ILE A 821 34.32 31.77 -3.76
N ILE A 822 34.86 30.57 -3.56
CA ILE A 822 34.78 29.84 -2.28
C ILE A 822 35.44 30.63 -1.15
N SER A 823 36.60 31.25 -1.39
CA SER A 823 37.30 32.09 -0.42
C SER A 823 36.46 33.31 -0.01
N SER A 824 35.83 33.99 -0.98
CA SER A 824 34.91 35.11 -0.71
C SER A 824 33.69 34.66 0.09
N LEU A 825 33.05 33.55 -0.30
CA LEU A 825 31.91 32.99 0.44
C LEU A 825 32.29 32.53 1.86
N ARG A 826 33.52 32.04 2.06
CA ARG A 826 34.03 31.67 3.39
C ARG A 826 34.23 32.91 4.27
N THR A 827 34.76 33.99 3.71
CA THR A 827 34.89 35.29 4.41
C THR A 827 33.52 35.81 4.82
N ILE A 828 32.54 35.80 3.91
CA ILE A 828 31.14 36.16 4.20
C ILE A 828 30.57 35.30 5.32
N THR A 829 30.84 33.99 5.32
CA THR A 829 30.39 33.06 6.37
C THR A 829 31.00 33.41 7.73
N VAL A 830 32.31 33.70 7.79
CA VAL A 830 32.97 34.10 9.05
C VAL A 830 32.36 35.37 9.62
N THR A 831 32.15 36.39 8.78
CA THR A 831 31.53 37.66 9.20
C THR A 831 30.07 37.47 9.65
N LEU A 832 29.27 36.72 8.88
CA LEU A 832 27.84 36.52 9.14
C LEU A 832 27.57 35.76 10.47
N PHE A 833 28.49 34.88 10.87
CA PHE A 833 28.34 34.01 12.03
C PHE A 833 29.40 34.26 13.11
N ALA A 834 29.92 35.49 13.20
CA ALA A 834 30.96 35.89 14.16
C ALA A 834 30.49 35.76 15.63
N ASP A 835 29.20 35.92 15.89
CA ASP A 835 28.54 35.84 17.20
C ASP A 835 28.16 34.41 17.63
N VAL A 836 28.47 33.40 16.81
CA VAL A 836 28.21 31.99 17.14
C VAL A 836 29.48 31.36 17.72
N ASP A 837 29.61 31.43 19.05
CA ASP A 837 30.79 31.00 19.83
C ASP A 837 30.99 29.48 19.89
N LYS A 838 29.91 28.70 19.77
CA LYS A 838 29.95 27.22 19.80
C LYS A 838 29.25 26.65 18.56
N GLU A 839 29.99 25.95 17.72
CA GLU A 839 29.37 25.07 16.73
C GLU A 839 28.56 24.00 17.49
N PRO A 840 27.35 23.65 17.01
CA PRO A 840 26.59 22.56 17.62
C PRO A 840 27.48 21.31 17.64
N ASN A 841 27.48 20.57 18.75
CA ASN A 841 28.28 19.36 18.92
C ASN A 841 28.28 18.56 17.60
N LYS A 842 29.47 18.39 17.00
CA LYS A 842 29.65 17.52 15.83
C LYS A 842 28.92 16.22 16.17
N ILE A 843 28.00 15.83 15.29
CA ILE A 843 27.22 14.61 15.46
C ILE A 843 28.21 13.48 15.72
N SER A 844 28.12 12.96 16.93
CA SER A 844 29.05 11.98 17.45
C SER A 844 28.44 10.63 17.16
N ASP A 845 29.06 9.95 16.21
CA ASP A 845 29.02 8.52 16.01
C ASP A 845 28.00 7.95 14.99
N PHE A 846 28.45 7.83 13.74
CA PHE A 846 27.80 7.01 12.71
C PHE A 846 28.39 5.59 12.62
N ARG A 847 29.14 5.12 13.63
CA ARG A 847 29.72 3.75 13.62
C ARG A 847 28.65 2.69 13.45
N ASP A 848 27.41 2.92 13.88
CA ASP A 848 26.32 1.96 13.66
C ASP A 848 25.92 1.81 12.18
N ILE A 849 26.03 2.88 11.37
CA ILE A 849 25.86 2.79 9.91
C ILE A 849 27.01 2.00 9.30
N THR A 850 28.25 2.35 9.66
CA THR A 850 29.45 1.66 9.16
C THR A 850 29.47 0.19 9.55
N ALA A 851 29.12 -0.14 10.80
CA ALA A 851 29.08 -1.53 11.23
C ALA A 851 27.87 -2.27 10.65
N PHE A 852 26.72 -1.63 10.40
CA PHE A 852 25.63 -2.28 9.65
C PHE A 852 26.10 -2.67 8.24
N LEU A 853 26.80 -1.77 7.54
CA LEU A 853 27.40 -2.07 6.25
C LEU A 853 28.46 -3.19 6.36
N LYS A 854 29.36 -3.09 7.34
CA LYS A 854 30.43 -4.07 7.55
C LYS A 854 29.84 -5.45 7.83
N ASP A 855 28.90 -5.57 8.75
CA ASP A 855 28.34 -6.83 9.21
C ASP A 855 27.46 -7.46 8.11
N SER A 856 26.71 -6.65 7.36
CA SER A 856 25.96 -7.14 6.20
C SER A 856 26.90 -7.64 5.08
N THR A 857 27.96 -6.90 4.76
CA THR A 857 28.86 -7.24 3.64
C THR A 857 29.93 -8.27 3.98
N ASN A 858 30.33 -8.41 5.24
CA ASN A 858 31.36 -9.34 5.68
C ASN A 858 30.81 -10.68 6.17
N PHE A 859 29.48 -10.84 6.22
CA PHE A 859 28.85 -12.10 6.59
C PHE A 859 29.48 -13.31 5.89
N SER A 860 29.73 -14.37 6.65
CA SER A 860 30.28 -15.62 6.14
C SER A 860 29.33 -16.77 6.39
N TRP A 861 29.06 -17.56 5.34
CA TRP A 861 28.20 -18.74 5.42
C TRP A 861 28.86 -19.93 6.11
N PHE A 862 30.18 -19.95 6.01
CA PHE A 862 31.05 -21.00 6.47
C PHE A 862 32.06 -20.38 7.44
N THR A 863 32.46 -21.14 8.44
CA THR A 863 33.61 -20.79 9.29
C THR A 863 34.89 -20.76 8.45
N ASP A 864 35.92 -20.07 8.92
CA ASP A 864 37.22 -20.01 8.22
C ASP A 864 37.82 -21.42 8.02
N GLU A 865 37.59 -22.32 8.98
CA GLU A 865 37.98 -23.74 8.89
C GLU A 865 37.21 -24.49 7.80
N GLU A 866 35.90 -24.29 7.72
CA GLU A 866 35.05 -24.88 6.67
C GLU A 866 35.44 -24.35 5.27
N ILE A 867 35.73 -23.05 5.14
CA ILE A 867 36.19 -22.46 3.87
C ILE A 867 37.53 -23.06 3.46
N ALA A 868 38.50 -23.13 4.37
CA ALA A 868 39.81 -23.72 4.09
C ALA A 868 39.67 -25.19 3.66
N LEU A 869 38.75 -25.94 4.29
CA LEU A 869 38.45 -27.32 3.92
C LEU A 869 37.82 -27.42 2.52
N ILE A 870 36.83 -26.58 2.21
CA ILE A 870 36.17 -26.51 0.90
C ILE A 870 37.21 -26.17 -0.19
N SER A 871 37.96 -25.09 -0.01
CA SER A 871 38.98 -24.64 -0.97
C SER A 871 40.07 -25.70 -1.18
N LYS A 872 40.54 -26.37 -0.11
CA LYS A 872 41.49 -27.49 -0.23
C LYS A 872 40.92 -28.63 -1.06
N LYS A 873 39.66 -29.03 -0.84
CA LYS A 873 39.01 -30.11 -1.61
C LYS A 873 38.83 -29.69 -3.07
N VAL A 874 38.34 -28.49 -3.34
CA VAL A 874 38.16 -27.99 -4.70
C VAL A 874 39.50 -27.90 -5.45
N SER A 875 40.54 -27.34 -4.84
CA SER A 875 41.87 -27.24 -5.44
C SER A 875 42.45 -28.62 -5.77
N ASN A 876 42.23 -29.64 -4.93
CA ASN A 876 42.65 -31.01 -5.23
C ASN A 876 41.96 -31.57 -6.49
N TYR A 877 40.67 -31.31 -6.68
CA TYR A 877 39.94 -31.72 -7.90
C TYR A 877 40.39 -30.93 -9.13
N LEU A 878 40.62 -29.62 -9.00
CA LEU A 878 41.13 -28.80 -10.10
C LEU A 878 42.54 -29.20 -10.51
N LEU A 879 43.40 -29.59 -9.56
CA LEU A 879 44.74 -30.10 -9.85
C LEU A 879 44.66 -31.42 -10.64
N LYS A 880 43.82 -32.37 -10.17
CA LYS A 880 43.57 -33.63 -10.90
C LYS A 880 43.05 -33.38 -12.32
N SER A 881 42.10 -32.45 -12.49
CA SER A 881 41.58 -32.08 -13.80
C SER A 881 42.63 -31.42 -14.70
N SER A 882 43.55 -30.63 -14.15
CA SER A 882 44.64 -30.02 -14.92
C SER A 882 45.61 -31.08 -15.43
N THR A 883 45.96 -32.04 -14.59
CA THR A 883 46.79 -33.20 -14.98
C THR A 883 46.08 -34.01 -16.07
N ALA A 884 44.80 -34.33 -15.88
CA ALA A 884 44.02 -35.09 -16.87
C ALA A 884 43.93 -34.35 -18.22
N LYS A 885 43.76 -33.02 -18.20
CA LYS A 885 43.78 -32.20 -19.42
C LYS A 885 45.14 -32.26 -20.13
N LYS A 886 46.26 -32.15 -19.41
CA LYS A 886 47.61 -32.25 -19.99
C LYS A 886 47.86 -33.64 -20.58
N ASP A 887 47.41 -34.69 -19.90
CA ASP A 887 47.56 -36.07 -20.38
C ASP A 887 46.70 -36.33 -21.63
N LEU A 888 45.49 -35.76 -21.69
CA LEU A 888 44.65 -35.75 -22.89
C LEU A 888 45.30 -34.96 -24.04
N GLU A 889 45.82 -33.77 -23.79
CA GLU A 889 46.51 -32.95 -24.81
C GLU A 889 47.73 -33.68 -25.37
N LYS A 890 48.56 -34.29 -24.51
CA LYS A 890 49.73 -35.05 -24.92
C LYS A 890 49.34 -36.30 -25.71
N GLY A 891 48.41 -37.10 -25.18
CA GLY A 891 47.94 -38.32 -25.83
C GLY A 891 47.25 -38.09 -27.18
N LEU A 892 46.54 -36.96 -27.35
CA LEU A 892 45.92 -36.56 -28.61
C LEU A 892 46.93 -36.00 -29.63
N LYS A 893 48.00 -35.31 -29.19
CA LYS A 893 49.10 -34.87 -30.08
C LYS A 893 49.93 -36.04 -30.57
N ASP A 894 50.18 -37.01 -29.70
CA ASP A 894 51.03 -38.16 -29.98
C ASP A 894 50.26 -39.31 -30.68
N ASN A 895 48.96 -39.16 -30.95
CA ASN A 895 48.05 -40.19 -31.49
C ASN A 895 48.10 -41.55 -30.76
N SER A 896 48.54 -41.55 -29.49
CA SER A 896 48.82 -42.77 -28.71
C SER A 896 47.71 -43.12 -27.73
N LEU A 897 46.71 -42.25 -27.58
CA LEU A 897 45.65 -42.39 -26.58
C LEU A 897 44.53 -43.32 -27.06
N LYS A 898 44.24 -44.38 -26.30
CA LYS A 898 43.08 -45.26 -26.53
C LYS A 898 41.80 -44.63 -26.00
N LEU A 899 40.67 -44.84 -26.69
CA LEU A 899 39.36 -44.30 -26.31
C LEU A 899 38.95 -44.61 -24.86
N ALA A 900 39.25 -45.81 -24.35
CA ALA A 900 38.94 -46.18 -22.96
C ALA A 900 39.66 -45.27 -21.94
N LYS A 901 40.94 -44.98 -22.18
CA LYS A 901 41.74 -44.09 -21.34
C LYS A 901 41.35 -42.62 -21.53
N ALA A 902 40.94 -42.24 -22.74
CA ALA A 902 40.37 -40.92 -23.00
C ALA A 902 39.06 -40.69 -22.23
N LYS A 903 38.15 -41.69 -22.18
CA LYS A 903 36.93 -41.63 -21.37
C LYS A 903 37.24 -41.43 -19.89
N GLU A 904 38.18 -42.19 -19.35
CA GLU A 904 38.63 -42.06 -17.96
C GLU A 904 39.18 -40.66 -17.65
N LEU A 905 40.01 -40.10 -18.54
CA LEU A 905 40.57 -38.76 -18.36
C LEU A 905 39.51 -37.65 -18.53
N VAL A 906 38.55 -37.82 -19.46
CA VAL A 906 37.45 -36.87 -19.69
C VAL A 906 36.47 -36.83 -18.51
N GLU A 907 36.23 -37.98 -17.87
CA GLU A 907 35.42 -38.08 -16.64
C GLU A 907 35.99 -37.18 -15.52
N VAL A 908 37.32 -37.15 -15.37
CA VAL A 908 38.04 -36.37 -14.36
C VAL A 908 38.07 -34.86 -14.66
N LEU A 909 37.76 -34.44 -15.90
CA LEU A 909 37.75 -33.02 -16.25
C LEU A 909 36.62 -32.25 -15.53
N VAL A 910 36.97 -31.12 -14.93
CA VAL A 910 36.01 -30.13 -14.41
C VAL A 910 35.54 -29.26 -15.56
N THR A 911 34.56 -29.76 -16.30
CA THR A 911 33.93 -29.07 -17.45
C THR A 911 32.49 -29.53 -17.61
N THR A 912 31.71 -28.85 -18.45
CA THR A 912 30.30 -29.20 -18.72
C THR A 912 30.19 -30.55 -19.43
N GLU A 913 29.06 -31.25 -19.23
CA GLU A 913 28.82 -32.54 -19.87
C GLU A 913 28.79 -32.43 -21.40
N LYS A 914 28.29 -31.29 -21.93
CA LYS A 914 28.36 -30.95 -23.35
C LYS A 914 29.81 -30.90 -23.87
N ASN A 915 30.73 -30.32 -23.10
CA ASN A 915 32.14 -30.28 -23.47
C ASN A 915 32.77 -31.67 -23.38
N LYS A 916 32.42 -32.48 -22.36
CA LYS A 916 32.87 -33.88 -22.26
C LYS A 916 32.42 -34.71 -23.46
N ASN A 917 31.13 -34.64 -23.80
CA ASN A 917 30.57 -35.31 -24.97
C ASN A 917 31.20 -34.82 -26.26
N SER A 918 31.40 -33.51 -26.42
CA SER A 918 32.07 -32.95 -27.60
C SER A 918 33.51 -33.43 -27.75
N ILE A 919 34.26 -33.62 -26.65
CA ILE A 919 35.61 -34.19 -26.70
C ILE A 919 35.56 -35.66 -27.14
N LEU A 920 34.61 -36.43 -26.63
CA LEU A 920 34.46 -37.87 -26.93
C LEU A 920 33.91 -38.13 -28.34
N GLU A 921 32.95 -37.33 -28.82
CA GLU A 921 32.37 -37.41 -30.17
C GLU A 921 33.39 -37.05 -31.25
N ASN A 922 34.30 -36.11 -30.95
CA ASN A 922 35.39 -35.72 -31.85
C ASN A 922 36.67 -36.52 -31.58
N PHE A 923 36.59 -37.67 -30.90
CA PHE A 923 37.77 -38.48 -30.61
C PHE A 923 38.11 -39.45 -31.76
N PRO A 924 39.39 -39.57 -32.17
CA PRO A 924 40.53 -38.73 -31.82
C PRO A 924 40.62 -37.45 -32.68
N HIS A 925 39.93 -37.41 -33.82
CA HIS A 925 40.03 -36.34 -34.82
C HIS A 925 39.20 -35.11 -34.45
N ASN A 926 39.87 -33.97 -34.21
CA ASN A 926 39.32 -32.70 -33.74
C ASN A 926 39.02 -32.61 -32.22
N ALA A 927 39.24 -33.68 -31.45
CA ALA A 927 39.14 -33.65 -29.98
C ALA A 927 40.05 -32.60 -29.34
N LEU A 928 41.23 -32.34 -29.91
CA LEU A 928 42.15 -31.28 -29.47
C LEU A 928 41.52 -29.88 -29.56
N LYS A 929 40.72 -29.63 -30.59
CA LYS A 929 39.98 -28.38 -30.78
C LYS A 929 38.80 -28.27 -29.80
N ALA A 930 38.14 -29.38 -29.49
CA ALA A 930 37.11 -29.44 -28.46
C ALA A 930 37.69 -29.26 -27.05
N LEU A 931 38.83 -29.88 -26.76
CA LEU A 931 39.56 -29.77 -25.50
C LEU A 931 40.11 -28.35 -25.26
N GLY A 932 40.48 -27.64 -26.33
CA GLY A 932 40.85 -26.21 -26.28
C GLY A 932 39.72 -25.29 -25.78
N LYS A 933 38.46 -25.75 -25.78
CA LYS A 933 37.31 -25.03 -25.19
C LYS A 933 37.17 -25.25 -23.68
N VAL A 934 37.91 -26.20 -23.10
CA VAL A 934 37.92 -26.43 -21.65
C VAL A 934 38.75 -25.32 -21.00
N PRO A 935 38.19 -24.54 -20.06
CA PRO A 935 38.93 -23.45 -19.42
C PRO A 935 40.20 -23.96 -18.72
N SER A 936 41.21 -23.11 -18.64
CA SER A 936 42.40 -23.36 -17.82
C SER A 936 42.01 -23.19 -16.35
N ASN A 937 42.21 -24.21 -15.52
CA ASN A 937 41.72 -24.23 -14.14
C ASN A 937 42.30 -23.07 -13.33
N GLU A 938 41.45 -22.13 -12.90
CA GLU A 938 41.78 -21.06 -11.96
C GLU A 938 41.82 -21.64 -10.54
N GLN A 939 42.85 -21.33 -9.75
CA GLN A 939 42.87 -21.70 -8.33
C GLN A 939 41.82 -20.88 -7.58
N ILE A 940 41.05 -21.54 -6.69
CA ILE A 940 40.17 -20.84 -5.76
C ILE A 940 41.00 -20.54 -4.52
N GLU A 941 41.19 -19.25 -4.22
CA GLU A 941 41.80 -18.81 -2.97
C GLU A 941 40.87 -19.14 -1.78
N ASN A 942 41.38 -19.07 -0.54
CA ASN A 942 40.55 -19.24 0.67
C ASN A 942 39.66 -18.00 0.91
N ASP A 943 38.84 -17.61 -0.07
CA ASP A 943 37.90 -16.48 -0.03
C ASP A 943 36.48 -16.93 -0.43
N LEU A 944 35.51 -16.58 0.42
CA LEU A 944 34.09 -16.81 0.17
C LEU A 944 33.59 -16.12 -1.11
N ASN A 945 34.13 -14.97 -1.49
CA ASN A 945 33.69 -14.29 -2.72
C ASN A 945 34.06 -15.08 -3.98
N GLU A 946 35.26 -15.68 -4.00
CA GLU A 946 35.69 -16.57 -5.08
C GLU A 946 34.85 -17.85 -5.08
N LEU A 947 34.52 -18.40 -3.91
CA LEU A 947 33.58 -19.54 -3.80
C LEU A 947 32.17 -19.18 -4.33
N ILE A 948 31.65 -17.99 -4.02
CA ILE A 948 30.36 -17.51 -4.55
C ILE A 948 30.41 -17.43 -6.07
N LYS A 949 31.42 -16.76 -6.66
CA LYS A 949 31.59 -16.67 -8.12
C LYS A 949 31.74 -18.05 -8.75
N PHE A 950 32.48 -18.95 -8.11
CA PHE A 950 32.67 -20.32 -8.58
C PHE A 950 31.36 -21.10 -8.56
N SER A 951 30.55 -20.96 -7.49
CA SER A 951 29.23 -21.59 -7.38
C SER A 951 28.20 -21.09 -8.40
N GLU A 952 28.41 -19.90 -8.97
CA GLU A 952 27.56 -19.34 -10.03
C GLU A 952 27.94 -19.85 -11.43
N LYS A 953 29.14 -20.45 -11.58
CA LYS A 953 29.55 -21.18 -12.79
C LYS A 953 28.97 -22.60 -12.75
N GLU A 954 28.56 -23.13 -13.90
CA GLU A 954 27.96 -24.46 -14.01
C GLU A 954 28.93 -25.57 -13.62
N GLU A 955 30.19 -25.44 -14.05
CA GLU A 955 31.27 -26.36 -13.72
C GLU A 955 31.56 -26.38 -12.22
N GLY A 956 31.50 -25.20 -11.59
CA GLY A 956 31.77 -25.06 -10.16
C GLY A 956 30.64 -25.61 -9.30
N ASN A 957 29.39 -25.33 -9.65
CA ASN A 957 28.24 -25.93 -8.98
C ASN A 957 28.23 -27.47 -9.11
N ASN A 958 28.46 -27.99 -10.32
CA ASN A 958 28.60 -29.43 -10.56
C ASN A 958 29.68 -30.08 -9.69
N LEU A 959 30.82 -29.41 -9.55
CA LEU A 959 31.90 -29.92 -8.71
C LEU A 959 31.52 -29.90 -7.23
N LEU A 960 30.96 -28.81 -6.73
CA LEU A 960 30.56 -28.67 -5.31
C LEU A 960 29.53 -29.74 -4.89
N LEU A 961 28.64 -30.15 -5.79
CA LEU A 961 27.67 -31.22 -5.54
C LEU A 961 28.30 -32.63 -5.53
N LYS A 962 29.42 -32.82 -6.25
CA LYS A 962 30.14 -34.10 -6.34
C LYS A 962 31.19 -34.30 -5.24
N ILE A 963 31.64 -33.23 -4.58
CA ILE A 963 32.61 -33.32 -3.49
C ILE A 963 31.95 -34.00 -2.28
N ASP A 964 32.65 -34.99 -1.74
CA ASP A 964 32.22 -35.66 -0.51
C ASP A 964 32.56 -34.81 0.71
N PHE A 965 31.55 -34.25 1.37
CA PHE A 965 31.65 -33.44 2.59
C PHE A 965 31.03 -34.19 3.78
N SER A 966 31.36 -33.78 5.02
CA SER A 966 30.60 -34.24 6.20
C SER A 966 29.11 -33.91 6.05
N SER A 967 28.23 -34.66 6.71
CA SER A 967 26.77 -34.45 6.62
C SER A 967 26.37 -32.99 6.82
N ASP A 968 26.90 -32.36 7.88
CA ASP A 968 26.56 -31.00 8.27
C ASP A 968 27.04 -29.98 7.24
N LEU A 969 28.27 -30.15 6.74
CA LEU A 969 28.83 -29.27 5.72
C LEU A 969 28.16 -29.46 4.36
N LYS A 970 27.74 -30.70 4.05
CA LYS A 970 26.97 -31.03 2.84
C LYS A 970 25.60 -30.36 2.87
N GLU A 971 24.90 -30.40 4.01
CA GLU A 971 23.63 -29.70 4.19
C GLU A 971 23.79 -28.18 4.06
N LYS A 972 24.79 -27.59 4.73
CA LYS A 972 25.13 -26.16 4.57
C LYS A 972 25.46 -25.80 3.12
N MET A 973 26.17 -26.67 2.40
CA MET A 973 26.51 -26.45 0.98
C MET A 973 25.25 -26.46 0.11
N LEU A 974 24.31 -27.38 0.34
CA LEU A 974 23.03 -27.41 -0.38
C LEU A 974 22.20 -26.13 -0.12
N GLN A 975 22.11 -25.68 1.13
CA GLN A 975 21.47 -24.41 1.48
C GLN A 975 22.17 -23.21 0.80
N PHE A 976 23.51 -23.19 0.83
CA PHE A 976 24.30 -22.16 0.17
C PHE A 976 24.06 -22.10 -1.34
N LEU A 977 23.93 -23.24 -2.02
CA LEU A 977 23.63 -23.31 -3.46
C LEU A 977 22.18 -22.92 -3.76
N ASN A 978 21.25 -23.24 -2.86
CA ASN A 978 19.81 -22.93 -2.97
C ASN A 978 19.41 -21.53 -2.43
N ARG A 979 20.39 -20.76 -1.92
CA ARG A 979 20.21 -19.48 -1.21
C ARG A 979 19.23 -18.50 -1.85
N LYS A 980 19.18 -18.40 -3.18
CA LYS A 980 18.29 -17.44 -3.89
C LYS A 980 16.82 -17.76 -3.65
N LEU A 981 16.46 -19.04 -3.75
CA LEU A 981 15.10 -19.50 -3.57
C LEU A 981 14.69 -19.44 -2.09
N GLU A 982 15.59 -19.82 -1.18
CA GLU A 982 15.36 -19.72 0.27
C GLU A 982 15.13 -18.27 0.72
N LEU A 983 15.93 -17.33 0.22
CA LEU A 983 15.73 -15.90 0.48
C LEU A 983 14.39 -15.41 -0.06
N LEU A 984 14.01 -15.82 -1.28
CA LEU A 984 12.72 -15.45 -1.85
C LEU A 984 11.57 -15.98 -0.98
N LEU A 985 11.62 -17.25 -0.59
CA LEU A 985 10.63 -17.88 0.29
C LEU A 985 10.53 -17.17 1.64
N ASN A 986 11.66 -16.83 2.26
CA ASN A 986 11.67 -16.06 3.50
C ASN A 986 10.94 -14.72 3.35
N ARG A 987 11.26 -13.95 2.29
CA ARG A 987 10.64 -12.65 2.06
C ARG A 987 9.14 -12.79 1.79
N ILE A 988 8.72 -13.79 1.02
CA ILE A 988 7.30 -14.10 0.78
C ILE A 988 6.58 -14.45 2.09
N ASN A 989 7.22 -15.23 2.98
CA ASN A 989 6.65 -15.56 4.29
C ASN A 989 6.46 -14.33 5.17
N HIS A 990 7.38 -13.36 5.15
CA HIS A 990 7.19 -12.09 5.84
C HIS A 990 6.08 -11.24 5.20
N ILE A 991 5.97 -11.21 3.87
CA ILE A 991 4.86 -10.52 3.19
C ILE A 991 3.53 -11.14 3.66
N ARG A 992 3.43 -12.48 3.69
CA ARG A 992 2.26 -13.19 4.20
C ARG A 992 2.00 -12.85 5.68
N ALA A 993 3.03 -12.88 6.51
CA ALA A 993 2.90 -12.60 7.94
C ALA A 993 2.34 -11.19 8.19
N ILE A 994 2.79 -10.18 7.43
CA ILE A 994 2.38 -8.79 7.62
C ILE A 994 1.00 -8.52 6.98
N LEU A 995 0.83 -8.94 5.73
CA LEU A 995 -0.35 -8.63 4.93
C LEU A 995 -1.57 -9.49 5.31
N ILE A 996 -1.33 -10.76 5.62
CA ILE A 996 -2.38 -11.77 5.88
C ILE A 996 -2.46 -12.07 7.38
N ASP A 997 -1.39 -12.59 7.99
CA ASP A 997 -1.46 -13.13 9.36
C ASP A 997 -1.47 -12.04 10.44
N GLY A 998 -0.98 -10.85 10.12
CA GLY A 998 -1.01 -9.67 10.98
C GLY A 998 -2.43 -9.11 11.18
N ASP A 999 -3.41 -9.59 10.42
CA ASP A 999 -4.82 -9.38 10.72
C ASP A 999 -5.59 -10.72 10.78
N GLU A 1000 -6.08 -11.03 11.98
CA GLU A 1000 -6.76 -12.30 12.26
C GLU A 1000 -7.93 -12.58 11.30
N GLU A 1001 -8.69 -11.57 10.90
CA GLU A 1001 -9.83 -11.77 10.02
C GLU A 1001 -9.39 -11.95 8.56
N ILE A 1002 -8.44 -11.14 8.08
CA ILE A 1002 -7.86 -11.34 6.74
C ILE A 1002 -7.28 -12.76 6.64
N SER A 1003 -6.52 -13.21 7.63
CA SER A 1003 -5.96 -14.56 7.68
C SER A 1003 -7.04 -15.65 7.61
N GLN A 1004 -8.13 -15.49 8.36
CA GLN A 1004 -9.22 -16.46 8.34
C GLN A 1004 -9.99 -16.45 7.02
N LEU A 1005 -10.35 -15.27 6.51
CA LEU A 1005 -11.04 -15.16 5.22
C LEU A 1005 -10.19 -15.69 4.08
N TRP A 1006 -8.87 -15.46 4.12
CA TRP A 1006 -7.92 -16.03 3.16
C TRP A 1006 -7.89 -17.56 3.22
N ASN A 1007 -7.73 -18.14 4.42
CA ASN A 1007 -7.58 -19.58 4.59
C ASN A 1007 -8.87 -20.37 4.30
N TRP A 1008 -10.04 -19.77 4.53
CA TRP A 1008 -11.32 -20.49 4.49
C TRP A 1008 -12.33 -19.98 3.47
N GLY A 1009 -12.13 -18.77 2.94
CA GLY A 1009 -12.99 -18.13 1.95
C GLY A 1009 -12.77 -18.65 0.54
N LYS A 1010 -13.67 -19.52 0.05
CA LYS A 1010 -13.52 -20.14 -1.28
C LYS A 1010 -14.24 -19.43 -2.44
N SER A 1011 -15.17 -18.52 -2.17
CA SER A 1011 -15.93 -17.83 -3.21
C SER A 1011 -15.19 -16.59 -3.73
N GLU A 1012 -15.31 -16.31 -5.03
CA GLU A 1012 -14.69 -15.13 -5.67
C GLU A 1012 -15.05 -13.80 -4.98
N GLY A 1013 -16.29 -13.65 -4.51
CA GLY A 1013 -16.68 -12.45 -3.75
C GLY A 1013 -15.90 -12.27 -2.43
N ILE A 1014 -15.57 -13.37 -1.73
CA ILE A 1014 -14.74 -13.30 -0.51
C ILE A 1014 -13.29 -12.96 -0.89
N LYS A 1015 -12.76 -13.56 -1.96
CA LYS A 1015 -11.40 -13.25 -2.43
C LYS A 1015 -11.27 -11.78 -2.83
N ALA A 1016 -12.24 -11.25 -3.58
CA ALA A 1016 -12.27 -9.84 -3.95
C ALA A 1016 -12.33 -8.93 -2.73
N HIS A 1017 -13.19 -9.24 -1.76
CA HIS A 1017 -13.28 -8.50 -0.51
C HIS A 1017 -11.96 -8.54 0.30
N VAL A 1018 -11.33 -9.70 0.42
CA VAL A 1018 -10.04 -9.86 1.11
C VAL A 1018 -8.94 -9.02 0.44
N ARG A 1019 -8.87 -9.01 -0.89
CA ARG A 1019 -7.91 -8.15 -1.63
C ARG A 1019 -8.14 -6.67 -1.35
N TYR A 1020 -9.40 -6.25 -1.31
CA TYR A 1020 -9.76 -4.88 -0.97
C TYR A 1020 -9.30 -4.51 0.45
N LEU A 1021 -9.53 -5.38 1.44
CA LEU A 1021 -9.07 -5.16 2.82
C LEU A 1021 -7.54 -5.02 2.89
N MET A 1022 -6.81 -5.86 2.16
CA MET A 1022 -5.34 -5.81 2.07
C MET A 1022 -4.84 -4.50 1.46
N ALA A 1023 -5.47 -4.02 0.39
CA ALA A 1023 -5.14 -2.74 -0.22
C ALA A 1023 -5.38 -1.57 0.76
N GLN A 1024 -6.49 -1.59 1.49
CA GLN A 1024 -6.79 -0.56 2.50
C GLN A 1024 -5.73 -0.50 3.60
N ARG A 1025 -5.26 -1.66 4.09
CA ARG A 1025 -4.15 -1.70 5.07
C ARG A 1025 -2.89 -1.06 4.50
N TYR A 1026 -2.49 -1.42 3.27
CA TYR A 1026 -1.33 -0.80 2.60
C TYR A 1026 -1.48 0.73 2.47
N TRP A 1027 -2.67 1.22 2.12
CA TRP A 1027 -2.93 2.64 1.95
C TRP A 1027 -2.93 3.43 3.27
N LYS A 1028 -3.24 2.83 4.42
CA LYS A 1028 -3.50 3.62 5.65
C LYS A 1028 -2.52 3.34 6.78
N GLU A 1029 -1.93 2.14 6.84
CA GLU A 1029 -0.93 1.74 7.84
C GLU A 1029 0.49 2.02 7.32
N ARG A 1030 1.11 3.12 7.77
CA ARG A 1030 2.39 3.64 7.25
C ARG A 1030 3.57 2.66 7.43
N ASP A 1031 3.63 2.03 8.59
CA ASP A 1031 4.59 0.98 8.98
C ASP A 1031 4.42 -0.28 8.13
N VAL A 1032 3.18 -0.73 7.93
CA VAL A 1032 2.87 -1.86 7.05
C VAL A 1032 3.27 -1.53 5.61
N ARG A 1033 2.95 -0.33 5.12
CA ARG A 1033 3.35 0.10 3.78
C ARG A 1033 4.85 0.04 3.58
N ALA A 1034 5.63 0.68 4.46
CA ALA A 1034 7.08 0.73 4.36
C ALA A 1034 7.70 -0.67 4.39
N SER A 1035 7.17 -1.56 5.24
CA SER A 1035 7.64 -2.94 5.39
C SER A 1035 7.35 -3.80 4.15
N LEU A 1036 6.11 -3.75 3.66
CA LEU A 1036 5.68 -4.49 2.47
C LEU A 1036 6.43 -4.03 1.22
N GLU A 1037 6.68 -2.72 1.10
CA GLU A 1037 7.53 -2.17 0.07
C GLU A 1037 8.93 -2.78 0.12
N MET A 1038 9.62 -2.68 1.26
CA MET A 1038 10.98 -3.23 1.42
C MET A 1038 11.05 -4.70 0.99
N LEU A 1039 10.09 -5.52 1.44
CA LEU A 1039 10.02 -6.94 1.10
C LEU A 1039 9.72 -7.19 -0.38
N LEU A 1040 8.78 -6.46 -0.98
CA LEU A 1040 8.46 -6.60 -2.40
C LEU A 1040 9.67 -6.24 -3.26
N PHE A 1041 10.42 -5.20 -2.91
CA PHE A 1041 11.62 -4.84 -3.66
C PHE A 1041 12.75 -5.85 -3.50
N ASP A 1042 12.89 -6.49 -2.32
CA ASP A 1042 13.79 -7.63 -2.15
C ASP A 1042 13.40 -8.78 -3.10
N CYS A 1043 12.11 -9.17 -3.13
CA CYS A 1043 11.59 -10.18 -4.05
C CYS A 1043 11.84 -9.82 -5.52
N MET A 1044 11.56 -8.56 -5.90
CA MET A 1044 11.76 -8.07 -7.26
C MET A 1044 13.24 -8.01 -7.66
N ASN A 1045 14.15 -7.75 -6.71
CA ASN A 1045 15.59 -7.77 -6.92
C ASN A 1045 16.10 -9.20 -7.17
N ILE A 1046 15.54 -10.20 -6.49
CA ILE A 1046 15.84 -11.62 -6.72
C ILE A 1046 15.31 -12.05 -8.11
N LEU A 1047 14.10 -11.61 -8.47
CA LEU A 1047 13.39 -11.98 -9.70
C LEU A 1047 13.68 -11.07 -10.90
N LYS A 1048 14.76 -10.29 -10.87
CA LYS A 1048 15.03 -9.19 -11.83
C LYS A 1048 15.01 -9.60 -13.31
N THR A 1049 15.26 -10.87 -13.62
CA THR A 1049 15.24 -11.42 -14.98
C THR A 1049 13.84 -11.65 -15.55
N ARG A 1050 12.79 -11.62 -14.71
CA ARG A 1050 11.40 -11.88 -15.12
C ARG A 1050 10.82 -10.67 -15.85
N LYS A 1051 10.48 -10.84 -17.13
CA LYS A 1051 9.90 -9.75 -17.96
C LYS A 1051 8.62 -9.16 -17.38
N SER A 1052 7.77 -9.95 -16.72
CA SER A 1052 6.54 -9.43 -16.10
C SER A 1052 6.78 -8.42 -14.97
N LEU A 1053 7.99 -8.42 -14.38
CA LEU A 1053 8.39 -7.45 -13.37
C LEU A 1053 9.04 -6.20 -13.95
N SER A 1054 9.45 -6.20 -15.23
CA SER A 1054 10.09 -5.03 -15.84
C SER A 1054 9.15 -3.84 -15.91
N HIS A 1055 7.86 -4.08 -16.22
CA HIS A 1055 6.82 -3.05 -16.19
C HIS A 1055 6.61 -2.50 -14.78
N LEU A 1056 6.55 -3.35 -13.75
CA LEU A 1056 6.44 -2.92 -12.36
C LEU A 1056 7.69 -2.15 -11.90
N TRP A 1057 8.87 -2.53 -12.37
CA TRP A 1057 10.14 -1.83 -12.13
C TRP A 1057 10.17 -0.45 -12.81
N ILE A 1058 9.76 -0.37 -14.07
CA ILE A 1058 9.65 0.89 -14.81
C ILE A 1058 8.63 1.78 -14.12
N LYS A 1059 7.47 1.25 -13.73
CA LYS A 1059 6.44 1.96 -12.97
C LYS A 1059 6.94 2.44 -11.60
N ALA A 1060 7.73 1.62 -10.90
CA ALA A 1060 8.34 1.97 -9.63
C ALA A 1060 9.51 2.96 -9.76
N ASN A 1061 10.18 3.05 -10.92
CA ASN A 1061 11.41 3.85 -11.10
C ASN A 1061 11.25 5.10 -11.99
N ASN A 1062 10.24 5.17 -12.89
CA ASN A 1062 10.09 6.22 -13.92
C ASN A 1062 8.87 7.13 -13.69
N LEU A 1063 8.86 7.87 -12.60
CA LEU A 1063 8.29 9.22 -12.62
C LEU A 1063 9.39 10.13 -12.14
N PHE A 1064 9.80 11.11 -12.95
CA PHE A 1064 10.84 12.09 -12.68
C PHE A 1064 12.23 11.50 -12.40
N THR A 1065 13.21 11.79 -13.27
CA THR A 1065 14.64 11.65 -12.97
C THR A 1065 14.97 12.38 -11.66
N GLY A 1066 14.90 11.65 -10.54
CA GLY A 1066 15.13 12.11 -9.17
C GLY A 1066 13.99 11.93 -8.15
N ALA A 1067 12.77 11.49 -8.47
CA ALA A 1067 11.70 11.25 -7.47
C ALA A 1067 10.60 10.29 -7.96
N SER A 1068 10.72 9.00 -7.63
CA SER A 1068 9.93 7.89 -8.18
C SER A 1068 8.41 7.95 -7.88
N LEU A 1069 7.53 7.31 -8.68
CA LEU A 1069 6.10 7.17 -8.34
C LEU A 1069 5.89 6.31 -7.08
N ARG A 1070 6.75 5.30 -6.90
CA ARG A 1070 6.91 4.64 -5.60
C ARG A 1070 7.23 5.73 -4.58
N ASP A 1071 8.09 6.70 -4.81
CA ASP A 1071 8.39 7.77 -3.85
C ASP A 1071 7.23 8.72 -3.57
N VAL A 1072 6.27 8.89 -4.49
CA VAL A 1072 5.07 9.74 -4.42
C VAL A 1072 3.89 9.00 -3.77
N LEU A 1073 3.70 7.72 -4.08
CA LEU A 1073 2.68 6.83 -3.50
C LEU A 1073 3.14 6.19 -2.17
N SER A 1074 4.44 6.06 -1.98
CA SER A 1074 5.10 5.70 -0.73
C SER A 1074 5.56 6.92 0.07
N HIS A 1075 5.34 8.12 -0.47
CA HIS A 1075 5.76 9.38 0.14
C HIS A 1075 5.14 9.56 1.50
N GLY A 1076 3.87 9.18 1.65
CA GLY A 1076 3.04 9.48 2.82
C GLY A 1076 2.45 10.89 2.82
N ASN A 1077 2.75 11.72 1.81
CA ASN A 1077 2.22 13.08 1.64
C ASN A 1077 0.83 13.07 1.03
N THR A 1078 -0.17 13.59 1.76
CA THR A 1078 -1.56 13.65 1.31
C THR A 1078 -1.69 14.28 -0.07
N ILE A 1079 -0.91 15.32 -0.40
CA ILE A 1079 -0.88 15.97 -1.74
C ILE A 1079 -0.36 15.02 -2.80
N LEU A 1080 0.66 14.23 -2.49
CA LEU A 1080 1.32 13.32 -3.42
C LEU A 1080 0.68 11.93 -3.45
N GLU A 1081 -0.03 11.52 -2.42
CA GLU A 1081 -0.93 10.38 -2.46
C GLU A 1081 -2.14 10.74 -3.32
N THR A 1082 -2.65 11.96 -3.16
CA THR A 1082 -3.70 12.54 -4.00
C THR A 1082 -3.21 12.68 -5.45
N VAL A 1083 -2.02 13.26 -5.69
CA VAL A 1083 -1.38 13.41 -7.02
C VAL A 1083 -0.82 12.13 -7.62
N GLY A 1084 -0.32 11.21 -6.82
CA GLY A 1084 0.10 9.89 -7.25
C GLY A 1084 -1.09 9.04 -7.67
N SER A 1085 -2.22 9.16 -6.95
CA SER A 1085 -3.48 8.56 -7.38
C SER A 1085 -4.08 9.22 -8.63
N PHE A 1086 -3.59 10.41 -9.02
CA PHE A 1086 -3.97 11.10 -10.27
C PHE A 1086 -3.15 10.61 -11.47
N LEU A 1087 -1.86 10.33 -11.26
CA LEU A 1087 -0.91 10.02 -12.35
C LEU A 1087 -0.80 8.52 -12.65
N ASP A 1088 -1.39 7.68 -11.80
CA ASP A 1088 -1.39 6.22 -11.95
C ASP A 1088 -2.70 5.69 -12.49
N LYS A 1089 -2.73 5.51 -13.80
CA LYS A 1089 -3.83 4.93 -14.56
C LYS A 1089 -4.28 3.53 -14.07
N ASP A 1090 -3.42 2.79 -13.37
CA ASP A 1090 -3.66 1.39 -13.04
C ASP A 1090 -3.62 1.07 -11.53
N ASP A 1091 -3.56 2.04 -10.61
CA ASP A 1091 -3.57 1.79 -9.14
C ASP A 1091 -2.40 0.88 -8.64
N LEU A 1092 -1.20 1.47 -8.48
CA LEU A 1092 0.03 0.80 -8.05
C LEU A 1092 -0.13 0.05 -6.72
N PRO A 1093 -0.81 0.58 -5.69
CA PRO A 1093 -1.07 -0.20 -4.48
C PRO A 1093 -1.82 -1.49 -4.75
N SER A 1094 -2.88 -1.47 -5.58
CA SER A 1094 -3.57 -2.72 -5.96
C SER A 1094 -2.64 -3.65 -6.74
N HIS A 1095 -1.80 -3.14 -7.65
CA HIS A 1095 -0.81 -3.97 -8.35
C HIS A 1095 0.26 -4.56 -7.42
N PHE A 1096 0.68 -3.81 -6.40
CA PHE A 1096 1.60 -4.32 -5.38
C PHE A 1096 0.95 -5.43 -4.58
N ILE A 1097 -0.30 -5.25 -4.14
CA ILE A 1097 -1.07 -6.29 -3.45
C ILE A 1097 -1.26 -7.52 -4.35
N GLU A 1098 -1.66 -7.33 -5.61
CA GLU A 1098 -1.81 -8.43 -6.57
C GLU A 1098 -0.50 -9.19 -6.78
N LYS A 1099 0.63 -8.48 -6.90
CA LYS A 1099 1.93 -9.12 -7.06
C LYS A 1099 2.38 -9.84 -5.80
N MET A 1100 2.16 -9.26 -4.62
CA MET A 1100 2.43 -9.90 -3.34
C MET A 1100 1.59 -11.18 -3.18
N LEU A 1101 0.31 -11.14 -3.55
CA LEU A 1101 -0.57 -12.30 -3.53
C LEU A 1101 -0.16 -13.38 -4.53
N GLU A 1102 0.24 -13.00 -5.75
CA GLU A 1102 0.80 -13.94 -6.72
C GLU A 1102 2.01 -14.68 -6.13
N LEU A 1103 2.92 -13.96 -5.46
CA LEU A 1103 4.09 -14.55 -4.80
C LEU A 1103 3.71 -15.45 -3.61
N ILE A 1104 2.73 -15.05 -2.79
CA ILE A 1104 2.23 -15.86 -1.68
C ILE A 1104 1.60 -17.16 -2.20
N GLU A 1105 0.77 -17.08 -3.24
CA GLU A 1105 0.18 -18.26 -3.89
C GLU A 1105 1.24 -19.19 -4.49
N ASP A 1106 2.40 -18.67 -4.89
CA ASP A 1106 3.53 -19.44 -5.43
C ASP A 1106 4.39 -20.10 -4.35
N SER A 1107 4.31 -19.65 -3.09
CA SER A 1107 5.22 -20.08 -2.01
C SER A 1107 5.28 -21.60 -1.83
N GLU A 1108 4.15 -22.30 -1.89
CA GLU A 1108 4.10 -23.75 -1.72
C GLU A 1108 4.82 -24.49 -2.86
N ALA A 1109 4.61 -24.07 -4.10
CA ALA A 1109 5.29 -24.64 -5.26
C ALA A 1109 6.81 -24.36 -5.22
N LEU A 1110 7.19 -23.14 -4.86
CA LEU A 1110 8.60 -22.76 -4.68
C LEU A 1110 9.28 -23.57 -3.57
N GLN A 1111 8.59 -23.81 -2.45
CA GLN A 1111 9.09 -24.67 -1.37
C GLN A 1111 9.27 -26.11 -1.84
N CYS A 1112 8.32 -26.63 -2.65
CA CYS A 1112 8.45 -27.97 -3.21
C CYS A 1112 9.62 -28.06 -4.20
N PHE A 1113 9.86 -27.06 -5.05
CA PHE A 1113 11.04 -27.03 -5.93
C PHE A 1113 12.34 -27.06 -5.14
N SER A 1114 12.43 -26.25 -4.07
CA SER A 1114 13.56 -26.25 -3.14
C SER A 1114 13.80 -27.64 -2.55
N ASN A 1115 12.77 -28.25 -1.97
CA ASN A 1115 12.87 -29.56 -1.31
C ASN A 1115 13.21 -30.69 -2.30
N LEU A 1116 12.63 -30.65 -3.50
CA LEU A 1116 12.89 -31.65 -4.54
C LEU A 1116 14.33 -31.57 -5.03
N TRP A 1117 14.84 -30.36 -5.26
CA TRP A 1117 16.22 -30.14 -5.68
C TRP A 1117 17.22 -30.54 -4.59
N GLN A 1118 16.94 -30.25 -3.31
CA GLN A 1118 17.81 -30.70 -2.21
C GLN A 1118 17.86 -32.24 -2.08
N LYS A 1119 16.76 -32.95 -2.39
CA LYS A 1119 16.72 -34.41 -2.42
C LYS A 1119 17.43 -35.00 -3.63
N ASN A 1120 17.34 -34.33 -4.78
CA ASN A 1120 17.96 -34.73 -6.04
C ASN A 1120 18.77 -33.57 -6.62
N PRO A 1121 19.98 -33.30 -6.11
CA PRO A 1121 20.77 -32.16 -6.53
C PRO A 1121 21.23 -32.34 -7.98
N LEU A 1122 20.61 -31.57 -8.87
CA LEU A 1122 20.87 -31.58 -10.31
C LEU A 1122 21.31 -30.20 -10.79
N THR A 1123 22.00 -30.16 -11.92
CA THR A 1123 22.44 -28.93 -12.57
C THR A 1123 21.85 -28.75 -13.98
N ASP A 1124 21.37 -29.84 -14.58
CA ASP A 1124 20.71 -29.82 -15.88
C ASP A 1124 19.22 -29.44 -15.72
N PHE A 1125 18.83 -28.34 -16.38
CA PHE A 1125 17.46 -27.83 -16.34
C PHE A 1125 16.45 -28.81 -16.93
N ASN A 1126 16.78 -29.48 -18.04
CA ASN A 1126 15.85 -30.37 -18.74
C ASN A 1126 15.64 -31.67 -17.96
N GLN A 1127 16.68 -32.21 -17.32
CA GLN A 1127 16.55 -33.35 -16.41
C GLN A 1127 15.71 -33.02 -15.19
N PHE A 1128 15.86 -31.82 -14.62
CA PHE A 1128 15.01 -31.42 -13.50
C PHE A 1128 13.55 -31.25 -13.94
N VAL A 1129 13.32 -30.69 -15.13
CA VAL A 1129 11.97 -30.59 -15.72
C VAL A 1129 11.38 -31.98 -16.02
N SER A 1130 12.17 -32.95 -16.48
CA SER A 1130 11.66 -34.30 -16.73
C SER A 1130 11.13 -34.95 -15.46
N ILE A 1131 11.83 -34.79 -14.33
CA ILE A 1131 11.36 -35.25 -13.00
C ILE A 1131 10.02 -34.59 -12.62
N LEU A 1132 9.84 -33.30 -12.93
CA LEU A 1132 8.59 -32.60 -12.66
C LEU A 1132 7.42 -33.08 -13.55
N THR A 1133 7.73 -33.58 -14.75
CA THR A 1133 6.74 -34.05 -15.73
C THR A 1133 6.52 -35.56 -15.75
N GLU A 1134 7.30 -36.32 -14.97
CA GLU A 1134 7.11 -37.76 -14.85
C GLU A 1134 5.75 -38.10 -14.22
N ASP A 1135 5.16 -39.20 -14.68
CA ASP A 1135 3.79 -39.61 -14.33
C ASP A 1135 3.76 -40.27 -12.93
N VAL A 1136 3.83 -39.44 -11.88
CA VAL A 1136 3.95 -39.92 -10.50
C VAL A 1136 2.59 -40.00 -9.83
N SER A 1137 1.86 -41.09 -10.08
CA SER A 1137 0.61 -41.44 -9.40
C SER A 1137 0.71 -41.65 -7.87
N LYS A 1138 1.90 -41.50 -7.26
CA LYS A 1138 2.18 -41.80 -5.84
C LYS A 1138 2.78 -40.65 -5.00
N ASP A 1139 3.27 -39.56 -5.60
CA ASP A 1139 3.83 -38.43 -4.85
C ASP A 1139 2.86 -37.23 -4.88
N HIS A 1140 2.17 -37.02 -3.77
CA HIS A 1140 1.19 -35.94 -3.61
C HIS A 1140 1.82 -34.54 -3.80
N SER A 1141 3.12 -34.38 -3.51
CA SER A 1141 3.81 -33.09 -3.67
C SER A 1141 4.06 -32.75 -5.14
N LEU A 1142 4.50 -33.73 -5.94
CA LEU A 1142 4.70 -33.58 -7.38
C LEU A 1142 3.38 -33.36 -8.12
N HIS A 1143 2.31 -34.06 -7.73
CA HIS A 1143 0.98 -33.87 -8.32
C HIS A 1143 0.43 -32.44 -8.10
N ASN A 1144 0.67 -31.85 -6.93
CA ASN A 1144 0.27 -30.46 -6.65
C ASN A 1144 1.08 -29.45 -7.49
N ILE A 1145 2.38 -29.70 -7.68
CA ILE A 1145 3.25 -28.88 -8.53
C ILE A 1145 2.76 -28.93 -9.99
N GLN A 1146 2.45 -30.11 -10.52
CA GLN A 1146 1.94 -30.28 -11.88
C GLN A 1146 0.65 -29.49 -12.10
N LYS A 1147 -0.31 -29.58 -11.17
CA LYS A 1147 -1.54 -28.76 -11.19
C LYS A 1147 -1.26 -27.27 -11.14
N TRP A 1148 -0.29 -26.83 -10.33
CA TRP A 1148 0.11 -25.43 -10.26
C TRP A 1148 0.76 -24.97 -11.58
N MET A 1149 1.59 -25.80 -12.20
CA MET A 1149 2.21 -25.55 -13.50
C MET A 1149 1.17 -25.45 -14.62
N GLU A 1150 0.17 -26.34 -14.65
CA GLU A 1150 -0.96 -26.29 -15.60
C GLU A 1150 -1.76 -25.00 -15.45
N LYS A 1151 -2.06 -24.57 -14.22
CA LYS A 1151 -2.76 -23.29 -13.97
C LYS A 1151 -1.96 -22.07 -14.47
N ARG A 1152 -0.64 -22.21 -14.61
CA ARG A 1152 0.30 -21.17 -15.03
C ARG A 1152 0.76 -21.35 -16.49
N SER A 1153 0.29 -22.35 -17.23
CA SER A 1153 0.84 -22.69 -18.56
C SER A 1153 0.53 -21.66 -19.65
N GLU A 1154 -0.54 -20.87 -19.51
CA GLU A 1154 -0.88 -19.77 -20.44
C GLU A 1154 0.05 -18.54 -20.29
N ALA A 1155 0.85 -18.49 -19.22
CA ALA A 1155 1.83 -17.45 -18.95
C ALA A 1155 3.19 -18.13 -18.71
N GLU A 1156 4.10 -18.11 -19.68
CA GLU A 1156 5.43 -18.78 -19.70
C GLU A 1156 6.38 -18.56 -18.48
N GLY A 1157 5.93 -17.93 -17.39
CA GLY A 1157 6.73 -17.45 -16.27
C GLY A 1157 6.98 -18.42 -15.10
N TRP A 1158 6.48 -19.66 -15.08
CA TRP A 1158 6.84 -20.59 -13.99
C TRP A 1158 8.27 -21.15 -14.13
N GLN A 1159 8.73 -21.33 -15.38
CA GLN A 1159 10.10 -21.75 -15.68
C GLN A 1159 11.14 -20.73 -15.20
N ASP A 1160 10.76 -19.45 -15.13
CA ASP A 1160 11.64 -18.40 -14.62
C ASP A 1160 11.99 -18.60 -13.14
N TYR A 1161 11.13 -19.27 -12.36
CA TYR A 1161 11.43 -19.61 -10.97
C TYR A 1161 12.46 -20.73 -10.84
N LEU A 1162 12.51 -21.66 -11.80
CA LEU A 1162 13.53 -22.72 -11.81
C LEU A 1162 14.94 -22.16 -12.04
N LEU A 1163 15.07 -20.98 -12.64
CA LEU A 1163 16.35 -20.28 -12.77
C LEU A 1163 16.88 -19.72 -11.44
N LEU A 1164 16.09 -19.78 -10.36
CA LEU A 1164 16.55 -19.48 -9.00
C LEU A 1164 17.29 -20.64 -8.37
N LEU A 1165 16.97 -21.87 -8.77
CA LEU A 1165 17.77 -23.05 -8.47
C LEU A 1165 19.05 -22.99 -9.30
N PRO A 1166 20.11 -23.70 -8.89
CA PRO A 1166 21.38 -23.66 -9.58
C PRO A 1166 21.37 -24.62 -10.79
N LEU A 1167 20.38 -24.41 -11.68
CA LEU A 1167 20.11 -25.12 -12.92
C LEU A 1167 20.53 -24.26 -14.12
N LYS A 1168 21.03 -24.86 -15.20
CA LYS A 1168 21.30 -24.15 -16.46
C LYS A 1168 20.40 -24.64 -17.60
N LYS A 1169 19.76 -23.69 -18.30
CA LYS A 1169 19.12 -23.94 -19.60
C LYS A 1169 20.21 -24.23 -20.64
N VAL A 1170 20.16 -25.42 -21.24
CA VAL A 1170 20.94 -25.71 -22.44
C VAL A 1170 20.26 -24.97 -23.59
N ASN A 1171 20.87 -23.90 -24.11
CA ASN A 1171 20.47 -23.36 -25.40
C ASN A 1171 20.75 -24.44 -26.45
N THR A 1172 19.70 -25.15 -26.85
CA THR A 1172 19.68 -26.01 -28.03
C THR A 1172 19.72 -25.17 -29.29
#